data_AF-A0AAV5GR13-F1
#
_entry.id   AF-A0AAV5GR13-F1
#
_cell.length_a   1.000
_cell.length_b   1.000
_cell.length_c   1.000
_cell.angle_alpha   90.00
_cell.angle_beta   90.00
_cell.angle_gamma   90.00
#
_symmetry.space_group_name_H-M   'P 1'
#
loop_
_entity.id
_entity.type
_entity.pdbx_description
1 polymer ?
#
loop_
_entity_poly.entity_id
_entity_poly.type
_entity_poly.pdbx_seq_one_letter_code
_entity_poly.pdbx_strand_id
1 'polypeptide(L)'
;MASPRLTAVPQLVNLAFTSTVQPDLSEYPSWATRFGEQRPRSLQDAASSRTRTRTRSSSGSSLYATHAFPPPIVETTEGEALGFVPYPHVPPTPAAGSSSEDEALEIRPRATSSASSRRGLNASADSSLSQRRIAGEPRAPRTRPKPVIPAEASPGLSAPLTKTTSATSAPKRYRIWTPLLALLNFMSMVPGLVGFFYSAARCYASSHLVWGSSTWEDGGTSVNILPARSTQLDWFISGMWALATAYFTLSLARGLLRRWLVYYSFGPTIIRVVSLQAICWALTLTTHRHLSFDQPVAAWVVCATTAAFSNVIQTWVTSNIVERKDRREQIFSAVVTAVLGPGVRTDKYRRGERVLSWKRVLWGTVLPFALLGWVTMAALLWQQFVARYHGGGGIDLGRAKLNATLVPTSPSISRGTALATLPDLDPSADVRVLILVTSSWTNRSRTNRHTFRETSVRLFPRPSPNLSIAYRFLLGAAPSPRTAARAGPGIEAEAEEHGDMLIVPAHDGYDALSRKIFEGWKWASGIDVDYVLKTDDDILLRMDIVGKELVQLGKRREYWRGFAYWDIPAIKDASNKNADFTYELSSFPPYTAGALHILSKDLVNLIAPPGASRLFVKNEDQNLGLWLYASGIRPLHDHRIQQAQVCENDMIAKHFGSQYTEPSGFGAREMYANLVAGRKMCDGFLQRWCGVCYPSCRRRANHWRDWGYACDDMRGATLSHRPSVAPPSTLDAPVKILPEPAIIGSADDPWIIPGLLSRHSTPLSGTDDWHLLHMLCWTTGVETFQERHYQALETIWAHEPRAILFMFSTTLPDDFFDAYRRHGYAIRVIRVDQKTLLDNGWYLGPKSKEWLENWDKWSSGPSFFSHLTDYLRFLFLFKFGGTYLDMDAPWIRSPPNSKLEFIGADYSTLASDLDWTLDEDGMYLAPGVMRFRRGWALFRDIMESAFSPLYSVDCFGCVGPRAITSAVRQRRYQLEMHGLTILPSHVLYPRNWVASHELVRALPPGEAKAELARLSRESWSIHLFGKMTNHLRIQPGSIAAEAFDTFSLRVPRAAGPLSSADTESAPPPSTRLDLLFPSSYTYRARTTLQQLETPHVALAGSADGSFDGLDLIALRGVPASGAPAARAELRLSTRRGGRVSLGAAGLPGRTADGQAELAAATEVSLVFDEAKLQNINTVLRSVTYVPRARRADEGERGELDELRIEVRWDGEVVRGIIQIAVPAPPSMGP
;
A
#
# COMPACT_ATOMS: atom_id res chain seq x y z
N MET A 1 -16.61 29.66 46.33
CA MET A 1 -15.45 30.52 46.01
C MET A 1 -14.16 29.73 46.22
N ALA A 2 -13.10 30.06 45.47
CA ALA A 2 -11.69 29.68 45.72
C ALA A 2 -11.29 28.19 45.68
N SER A 3 -9.98 27.98 45.50
CA SER A 3 -9.23 26.71 45.44
C SER A 3 -8.61 26.38 46.83
N PRO A 4 -8.00 25.20 47.13
CA PRO A 4 -6.69 24.86 46.55
C PRO A 4 -6.33 23.36 46.31
N ARG A 5 -5.37 23.21 45.39
CA ARG A 5 -4.37 22.17 45.08
C ARG A 5 -4.06 20.99 46.06
N LEU A 6 -3.86 19.82 45.44
CA LEU A 6 -2.76 18.82 45.58
C LEU A 6 -2.40 18.18 46.95
N THR A 7 -2.52 16.84 47.07
CA THR A 7 -1.40 15.86 46.92
C THR A 7 -1.83 14.39 47.18
N ALA A 8 -0.95 13.45 46.80
CA ALA A 8 -0.82 12.05 47.26
C ALA A 8 -1.83 10.96 46.81
N VAL A 9 -1.28 9.88 46.23
CA VAL A 9 -1.83 8.50 46.14
C VAL A 9 -0.64 7.52 46.33
N PRO A 10 -0.78 6.40 47.09
CA PRO A 10 0.36 5.56 47.50
C PRO A 10 0.65 4.31 46.63
N GLN A 11 1.64 3.53 47.09
CA GLN A 11 2.44 2.46 46.46
C GLN A 11 1.76 1.05 46.34
N LEU A 12 2.58 0.07 45.89
CA LEU A 12 2.48 -1.41 45.99
C LEU A 12 1.73 -2.11 44.82
N VAL A 13 2.10 -3.33 44.37
CA VAL A 13 2.94 -4.41 44.97
C VAL A 13 4.02 -4.96 44.00
N ASN A 14 5.16 -5.35 44.60
CA ASN A 14 6.29 -6.18 44.18
C ASN A 14 6.12 -7.26 43.08
N LEU A 15 7.24 -7.60 42.42
CA LEU A 15 7.94 -8.88 42.68
C LEU A 15 9.46 -8.73 42.40
N ALA A 16 10.30 -9.51 43.09
CA ALA A 16 11.76 -9.33 43.11
C ALA A 16 12.51 -10.66 43.32
N PHE A 17 13.80 -10.69 42.97
CA PHE A 17 14.79 -11.62 43.55
C PHE A 17 16.18 -10.99 43.60
N THR A 18 16.95 -11.33 44.65
CA THR A 18 18.26 -10.74 44.97
C THR A 18 19.21 -11.78 45.54
N SER A 19 20.52 -11.67 45.28
CA SER A 19 21.58 -12.23 46.13
C SER A 19 22.83 -11.34 46.08
N THR A 20 23.65 -11.36 47.14
CA THR A 20 24.72 -10.36 47.37
C THR A 20 25.90 -10.92 48.17
N VAL A 21 27.14 -10.71 47.69
CA VAL A 21 28.41 -10.93 48.44
C VAL A 21 29.46 -9.85 48.04
N GLN A 22 30.48 -9.63 48.88
CA GLN A 22 31.69 -8.78 48.77
C GLN A 22 32.75 -9.30 49.78
N PRO A 23 34.01 -8.79 49.92
CA PRO A 23 34.63 -7.51 49.49
C PRO A 23 35.70 -7.69 48.36
N ASP A 24 37.01 -7.34 48.34
CA ASP A 24 37.94 -6.62 49.26
C ASP A 24 39.23 -6.05 48.57
N LEU A 25 40.14 -5.48 49.39
CA LEU A 25 41.50 -4.89 49.19
C LEU A 25 42.52 -5.74 48.36
N SER A 26 43.63 -5.25 47.74
CA SER A 26 44.27 -3.93 47.47
C SER A 26 45.35 -4.11 46.33
N GLU A 27 46.45 -3.38 46.02
CA GLU A 27 47.19 -2.20 46.56
C GLU A 27 48.07 -1.44 45.50
N TYR A 28 49.33 -1.07 45.79
CA TYR A 28 50.25 -0.11 45.10
C TYR A 28 51.75 -0.45 45.34
N PRO A 29 52.81 0.28 44.89
CA PRO A 29 53.04 1.16 43.71
C PRO A 29 54.42 1.01 42.98
N SER A 30 54.69 1.83 41.94
CA SER A 30 56.01 2.47 41.58
C SER A 30 57.15 1.61 40.93
N TRP A 31 58.18 2.11 40.21
CA TRP A 31 58.63 3.47 39.82
C TRP A 31 59.53 3.56 38.54
N ALA A 32 59.27 4.57 37.69
CA ALA A 32 60.18 5.55 37.06
C ALA A 32 61.46 5.22 36.21
N THR A 33 61.51 5.82 35.00
CA THR A 33 62.67 6.53 34.34
C THR A 33 63.86 5.72 33.75
N ARG A 34 64.73 6.19 32.83
CA ARG A 34 64.95 7.50 32.13
C ARG A 34 65.84 7.36 30.84
N PHE A 35 65.99 8.46 30.08
CA PHE A 35 67.03 8.73 29.03
C PHE A 35 67.00 7.86 27.74
N GLY A 36 67.55 8.30 26.60
CA GLY A 36 68.02 9.63 26.19
C GLY A 36 68.95 9.63 24.95
N GLU A 37 68.87 10.70 24.13
CA GLU A 37 69.89 11.09 23.09
C GLU A 37 70.09 10.10 21.89
N GLN A 38 70.74 10.43 20.75
CA GLN A 38 71.30 11.70 20.22
C GLN A 38 71.13 11.81 18.67
N ARG A 39 71.81 12.76 18.02
CA ARG A 39 71.78 13.17 16.58
C ARG A 39 73.25 13.21 16.07
N PRO A 40 73.66 13.76 14.89
CA PRO A 40 73.00 14.05 13.59
C PRO A 40 73.89 13.65 12.37
N ARG A 41 73.70 14.34 11.21
CA ARG A 41 74.59 14.54 10.02
C ARG A 41 74.43 13.60 8.81
N SER A 42 74.70 13.99 7.55
CA SER A 42 74.42 15.23 6.74
C SER A 42 75.28 15.23 5.46
N LEU A 43 74.77 15.86 4.38
CA LEU A 43 75.43 16.76 3.36
C LEU A 43 74.89 16.46 1.93
N GLN A 44 74.19 17.40 1.27
CA GLN A 44 74.65 18.46 0.32
C GLN A 44 74.91 17.96 -1.12
N ASP A 45 74.59 18.71 -2.20
CA ASP A 45 73.76 19.94 -2.36
C ASP A 45 72.97 19.80 -3.72
N ALA A 46 72.80 20.65 -4.75
CA ALA A 46 73.01 22.08 -5.10
C ALA A 46 72.17 22.38 -6.38
N ALA A 47 71.89 23.61 -6.85
CA ALA A 47 71.75 24.93 -6.21
C ALA A 47 71.21 25.97 -7.23
N SER A 48 70.54 27.03 -6.76
CA SER A 48 70.16 28.29 -7.49
C SER A 48 69.06 28.20 -8.58
N SER A 49 68.26 29.24 -8.92
CA SER A 49 67.78 30.50 -8.26
C SER A 49 66.64 31.12 -9.17
N ARG A 50 66.02 32.32 -9.04
CA ARG A 50 66.13 33.55 -8.20
C ARG A 50 64.85 34.44 -8.37
N THR A 51 64.46 35.23 -7.36
CA THR A 51 63.67 36.52 -7.41
C THR A 51 62.28 36.62 -8.11
N ARG A 52 61.16 37.00 -7.44
CA ARG A 52 60.61 38.37 -7.11
C ARG A 52 60.00 39.13 -8.32
N THR A 53 58.93 39.97 -8.26
CA THR A 53 58.07 40.64 -7.22
C THR A 53 56.72 41.02 -7.92
N ARG A 54 55.47 41.02 -7.38
CA ARG A 54 54.76 41.64 -6.22
C ARG A 54 54.42 43.15 -6.34
N THR A 55 53.21 43.52 -5.85
CA THR A 55 52.60 44.85 -5.53
C THR A 55 51.63 45.40 -6.60
N ARG A 56 50.61 46.26 -6.31
CA ARG A 56 50.25 47.01 -5.06
C ARG A 56 48.75 47.45 -4.98
N SER A 57 48.23 47.64 -3.75
CA SER A 57 47.25 48.68 -3.25
C SER A 57 45.87 48.95 -3.91
N SER A 58 44.83 49.49 -3.21
CA SER A 58 44.50 49.63 -1.76
C SER A 58 43.09 50.24 -1.56
N SER A 59 42.54 50.18 -0.31
CA SER A 59 41.65 51.15 0.38
C SER A 59 40.36 51.70 -0.28
N GLY A 60 39.21 51.84 0.41
CA GLY A 60 38.84 51.50 1.80
C GLY A 60 37.63 52.31 2.35
N SER A 61 37.20 51.98 3.59
CA SER A 61 36.42 52.82 4.55
C SER A 61 34.92 53.13 4.36
N SER A 62 34.18 52.99 5.49
CA SER A 62 32.98 53.77 5.93
C SER A 62 31.62 53.58 5.24
N LEU A 63 30.46 53.92 5.85
CA LEU A 63 29.94 53.71 7.24
C LEU A 63 28.44 54.12 7.33
N TYR A 64 27.62 53.45 8.18
CA TYR A 64 26.24 53.84 8.63
C TYR A 64 25.15 54.02 7.53
N ALA A 65 23.82 54.12 7.78
CA ALA A 65 22.93 53.47 8.76
C ALA A 65 21.42 53.60 8.38
N THR A 66 20.61 52.56 8.72
CA THR A 66 19.19 52.55 9.21
C THR A 66 18.05 53.45 8.65
N HIS A 67 16.81 52.89 8.66
CA HIS A 67 15.45 53.54 8.54
C HIS A 67 15.03 54.04 7.13
N ALA A 68 13.73 54.17 6.75
CA ALA A 68 12.45 53.53 7.17
C ALA A 68 11.31 53.81 6.12
N PHE A 69 10.13 53.20 6.32
CA PHE A 69 8.84 53.31 5.57
C PHE A 69 8.15 54.71 5.60
N PRO A 70 6.96 54.99 4.97
CA PRO A 70 6.30 54.42 3.76
C PRO A 70 5.89 55.41 2.59
N PRO A 71 4.62 55.83 2.30
CA PRO A 71 3.92 55.67 0.98
C PRO A 71 3.27 56.99 0.42
N PRO A 72 2.11 57.04 -0.32
CA PRO A 72 1.55 56.34 -1.51
C PRO A 72 1.19 57.33 -2.69
N ILE A 73 0.20 57.01 -3.57
CA ILE A 73 -0.64 57.91 -4.45
C ILE A 73 -0.05 58.27 -5.85
N VAL A 74 -0.76 58.37 -7.01
CA VAL A 74 -1.98 57.75 -7.63
C VAL A 74 -1.97 58.08 -9.17
N GLU A 75 -2.61 57.24 -10.00
CA GLU A 75 -3.13 57.41 -11.40
C GLU A 75 -2.49 58.35 -12.47
N THR A 76 -2.45 57.85 -13.72
CA THR A 76 -2.94 58.56 -14.94
C THR A 76 -3.20 57.55 -16.09
N THR A 77 -3.89 57.95 -17.16
CA THR A 77 -4.59 57.05 -18.12
C THR A 77 -4.13 57.14 -19.60
N GLU A 78 -4.57 56.16 -20.42
CA GLU A 78 -4.64 56.14 -21.91
C GLU A 78 -3.32 56.21 -22.73
N GLY A 79 -3.22 55.76 -24.00
CA GLY A 79 -4.15 54.98 -24.84
C GLY A 79 -3.63 54.71 -26.29
N GLU A 80 -3.93 53.52 -26.84
CA GLU A 80 -3.94 53.08 -28.28
C GLU A 80 -2.69 53.16 -29.23
N ALA A 81 -2.45 52.07 -30.02
CA ALA A 81 -2.51 52.01 -31.51
C ALA A 81 -1.53 51.03 -32.27
N LEU A 82 -2.09 49.91 -32.79
CA LEU A 82 -1.90 49.20 -34.10
C LEU A 82 -0.55 49.11 -34.88
N GLY A 83 -0.24 47.96 -35.56
CA GLY A 83 0.87 47.94 -36.57
C GLY A 83 1.40 46.69 -37.35
N PHE A 84 0.59 45.72 -37.86
CA PHE A 84 0.86 44.85 -39.06
C PHE A 84 2.22 44.07 -39.31
N VAL A 85 2.34 43.39 -40.48
CA VAL A 85 3.20 42.21 -40.84
C VAL A 85 3.21 41.99 -42.40
N PRO A 86 3.86 40.98 -43.09
CA PRO A 86 4.86 39.91 -42.76
C PRO A 86 5.99 39.57 -43.83
N TYR A 87 6.82 38.52 -43.58
CA TYR A 87 7.52 37.60 -44.56
C TYR A 87 8.67 38.14 -45.47
N PRO A 88 9.44 37.34 -46.31
CA PRO A 88 9.24 35.95 -46.82
C PRO A 88 10.47 34.97 -47.06
N HIS A 89 10.14 33.75 -47.52
CA HIS A 89 10.87 32.81 -48.44
C HIS A 89 11.97 31.80 -47.98
N VAL A 90 12.13 30.74 -48.83
CA VAL A 90 12.67 29.36 -48.64
C VAL A 90 12.98 28.78 -50.05
N PRO A 91 14.12 28.09 -50.36
CA PRO A 91 14.40 26.65 -50.09
C PRO A 91 15.94 26.38 -49.83
N PRO A 92 16.62 25.20 -50.05
CA PRO A 92 16.26 23.84 -50.52
C PRO A 92 16.87 22.65 -49.68
N THR A 93 17.34 21.56 -50.32
CA THR A 93 17.73 20.22 -49.79
C THR A 93 18.83 19.57 -50.68
N PRO A 94 19.27 18.27 -50.58
CA PRO A 94 19.18 17.23 -49.51
C PRO A 94 20.52 16.46 -49.20
N ALA A 95 20.57 15.69 -48.10
CA ALA A 95 21.42 14.48 -47.95
C ALA A 95 20.90 13.56 -46.80
N ALA A 96 21.13 12.24 -46.86
CA ALA A 96 20.43 11.23 -46.06
C ALA A 96 21.22 10.65 -44.84
N GLY A 97 20.52 10.05 -43.86
CA GLY A 97 21.14 9.13 -42.89
C GLY A 97 20.40 8.87 -41.56
N SER A 98 19.39 7.97 -41.58
CA SER A 98 18.84 7.13 -40.47
C SER A 98 19.57 7.08 -39.11
N SER A 99 18.96 6.89 -37.93
CA SER A 99 17.55 6.64 -37.47
C SER A 99 17.62 6.57 -35.92
N SER A 100 16.60 6.89 -35.11
CA SER A 100 15.22 6.41 -35.13
C SER A 100 14.25 7.34 -34.40
N GLU A 101 12.98 7.35 -34.84
CA GLU A 101 11.83 8.04 -34.22
C GLU A 101 11.21 7.12 -33.10
N ASP A 102 10.38 7.53 -32.13
CA ASP A 102 9.37 8.60 -32.00
C ASP A 102 8.17 8.44 -33.00
N GLU A 103 6.93 8.87 -32.74
CA GLU A 103 6.27 9.16 -31.46
C GLU A 103 4.82 8.59 -31.48
N ALA A 104 3.82 9.29 -30.94
CA ALA A 104 2.44 8.83 -30.77
C ALA A 104 1.51 9.08 -32.00
N LEU A 105 0.18 9.09 -31.76
CA LEU A 105 -0.94 9.33 -32.70
C LEU A 105 -1.38 8.08 -33.52
N GLU A 106 -2.64 7.91 -33.96
CA GLU A 106 -3.76 8.86 -34.00
C GLU A 106 -5.18 8.22 -33.85
N ILE A 107 -6.09 8.96 -33.21
CA ILE A 107 -7.57 9.09 -33.38
C ILE A 107 -8.31 8.02 -34.25
N ARG A 108 -9.35 7.33 -33.68
CA ARG A 108 -10.81 7.64 -33.82
C ARG A 108 -11.75 6.56 -33.21
N PRO A 109 -12.96 6.92 -32.73
CA PRO A 109 -14.00 5.96 -32.28
C PRO A 109 -15.15 5.75 -33.30
N ARG A 110 -16.11 4.87 -32.91
CA ARG A 110 -17.58 4.88 -33.21
C ARG A 110 -18.14 3.81 -34.17
N ALA A 111 -19.43 3.50 -33.93
CA ALA A 111 -20.36 2.58 -34.63
C ALA A 111 -20.04 1.08 -34.49
N THR A 112 -20.90 0.18 -33.98
CA THR A 112 -22.37 -0.05 -34.05
C THR A 112 -22.89 -0.58 -35.40
N SER A 113 -23.17 -1.89 -35.43
CA SER A 113 -24.25 -2.58 -36.16
C SER A 113 -24.57 -2.19 -37.61
N SER A 114 -24.47 -3.17 -38.52
CA SER A 114 -25.66 -3.74 -39.21
C SER A 114 -25.30 -5.01 -39.99
N ALA A 115 -26.28 -5.63 -40.66
CA ALA A 115 -26.17 -6.94 -41.26
C ALA A 115 -25.97 -6.92 -42.79
N SER A 116 -25.38 -8.01 -43.30
CA SER A 116 -25.66 -8.66 -44.60
C SER A 116 -25.46 -7.90 -45.94
N SER A 117 -24.61 -8.53 -46.77
CA SER A 117 -24.91 -8.91 -48.18
C SER A 117 -24.65 -7.94 -49.35
N ARG A 118 -23.44 -8.12 -49.94
CA ARG A 118 -23.14 -8.42 -51.37
C ARG A 118 -23.06 -7.30 -52.45
N ARG A 119 -21.92 -7.35 -53.17
CA ARG A 119 -21.61 -6.98 -54.59
C ARG A 119 -21.63 -5.47 -54.95
N GLY A 120 -20.68 -4.93 -55.73
CA GLY A 120 -19.32 -5.39 -56.14
C GLY A 120 -18.96 -5.21 -57.64
N LEU A 121 -17.64 -5.15 -57.94
CA LEU A 121 -16.99 -5.15 -59.28
C LEU A 121 -17.15 -3.82 -60.09
N ASN A 122 -16.33 -3.44 -61.10
CA ASN A 122 -15.18 -4.10 -61.78
C ASN A 122 -14.26 -3.08 -62.52
N ALA A 123 -13.26 -3.59 -63.30
CA ALA A 123 -12.39 -2.97 -64.34
C ALA A 123 -10.92 -2.73 -63.90
N SER A 124 -9.80 -2.99 -64.62
CA SER A 124 -9.36 -3.63 -65.91
C SER A 124 -8.25 -2.72 -66.51
N ALA A 125 -7.19 -3.14 -67.20
CA ALA A 125 -6.52 -4.43 -67.53
C ALA A 125 -5.00 -4.09 -67.74
N ASP A 126 -4.04 -4.81 -68.35
CA ASP A 126 -3.85 -6.13 -69.01
C ASP A 126 -2.34 -6.50 -68.75
N SER A 127 -1.42 -7.18 -69.47
CA SER A 127 -1.23 -8.03 -70.68
C SER A 127 0.15 -8.75 -70.51
N SER A 128 0.65 -9.75 -71.25
CA SER A 128 0.14 -10.76 -72.21
C SER A 128 1.28 -11.80 -72.48
N LEU A 129 1.21 -12.61 -73.56
CA LEU A 129 2.22 -13.59 -74.07
C LEU A 129 2.68 -14.74 -73.12
N SER A 130 2.67 -16.03 -73.49
CA SER A 130 1.95 -16.88 -74.49
C SER A 130 2.13 -18.35 -74.02
N GLN A 131 1.56 -19.47 -74.51
CA GLN A 131 0.77 -19.95 -75.67
C GLN A 131 0.16 -21.33 -75.22
N ARG A 132 -0.67 -22.16 -75.89
CA ARG A 132 -1.26 -22.36 -77.24
C ARG A 132 -2.71 -22.90 -77.04
N ARG A 133 -3.72 -22.54 -77.86
CA ARG A 133 -4.27 -23.26 -79.05
C ARG A 133 -4.78 -24.70 -78.79
N ILE A 134 -6.00 -25.14 -79.19
CA ILE A 134 -7.03 -24.61 -80.15
C ILE A 134 -8.50 -24.78 -79.62
N ALA A 135 -9.40 -23.94 -80.16
CA ALA A 135 -10.88 -23.79 -80.10
C ALA A 135 -11.82 -25.03 -79.92
N GLY A 136 -13.14 -24.88 -79.68
CA GLY A 136 -13.93 -23.66 -79.32
C GLY A 136 -15.43 -23.64 -79.76
N GLU A 137 -16.15 -22.59 -79.32
CA GLU A 137 -17.39 -21.99 -79.91
C GLU A 137 -18.81 -22.66 -79.73
N PRO A 138 -19.96 -21.98 -79.99
CA PRO A 138 -20.94 -21.70 -78.91
C PRO A 138 -22.46 -21.80 -79.24
N ARG A 139 -23.36 -21.57 -78.25
CA ARG A 139 -24.56 -20.65 -78.29
C ARG A 139 -25.52 -20.78 -77.08
N ALA A 140 -26.54 -19.92 -77.03
CA ALA A 140 -27.59 -19.80 -76.00
C ALA A 140 -29.00 -19.57 -76.66
N PRO A 141 -30.03 -19.00 -76.00
CA PRO A 141 -30.97 -19.63 -75.04
C PRO A 141 -32.49 -19.43 -75.39
N ARG A 142 -33.46 -20.03 -74.66
CA ARG A 142 -34.82 -19.43 -74.38
C ARG A 142 -35.81 -20.21 -73.45
N THR A 143 -36.57 -19.44 -72.65
CA THR A 143 -37.99 -19.58 -72.14
C THR A 143 -38.61 -20.83 -71.45
N ARG A 144 -39.17 -20.59 -70.22
CA ARG A 144 -40.57 -20.82 -69.66
C ARG A 144 -41.49 -21.98 -70.18
N PRO A 145 -42.54 -22.44 -69.41
CA PRO A 145 -42.72 -22.61 -67.94
C PRO A 145 -43.53 -23.91 -67.51
N LYS A 146 -43.96 -23.97 -66.21
CA LYS A 146 -45.05 -24.72 -65.48
C LYS A 146 -46.18 -25.47 -66.29
N PRO A 147 -47.01 -26.42 -65.73
CA PRO A 147 -47.57 -26.51 -64.34
C PRO A 147 -47.89 -27.94 -63.74
N VAL A 148 -48.72 -27.98 -62.65
CA VAL A 148 -49.63 -29.06 -62.12
C VAL A 148 -49.16 -30.02 -60.98
N ILE A 149 -50.11 -30.31 -60.07
CA ILE A 149 -50.17 -30.99 -58.74
C ILE A 149 -51.67 -31.38 -58.50
N PRO A 150 -52.16 -32.33 -57.63
CA PRO A 150 -51.55 -33.27 -56.65
C PRO A 150 -51.95 -34.78 -56.87
N ALA A 151 -51.70 -35.68 -55.89
CA ALA A 151 -52.67 -36.69 -55.36
C ALA A 151 -52.08 -37.57 -54.22
N GLU A 152 -52.94 -38.24 -53.43
CA GLU A 152 -52.62 -39.05 -52.22
C GLU A 152 -52.86 -40.57 -52.42
N ALA A 153 -52.22 -41.44 -51.60
CA ALA A 153 -52.82 -42.66 -51.01
C ALA A 153 -51.82 -43.46 -50.12
N SER A 154 -52.36 -44.26 -49.19
CA SER A 154 -51.69 -45.31 -48.36
C SER A 154 -52.46 -46.65 -48.59
N PRO A 155 -52.31 -47.78 -47.83
CA PRO A 155 -51.32 -48.17 -46.80
C PRO A 155 -50.79 -49.64 -46.93
N GLY A 156 -49.94 -50.08 -45.97
CA GLY A 156 -49.69 -51.51 -45.63
C GLY A 156 -48.70 -52.28 -46.53
N LEU A 157 -48.26 -53.51 -46.18
CA LEU A 157 -48.27 -54.22 -44.89
C LEU A 157 -47.18 -55.34 -44.90
N SER A 158 -46.71 -55.79 -43.73
CA SER A 158 -46.03 -57.08 -43.45
C SER A 158 -44.68 -57.44 -44.13
N ALA A 159 -43.77 -57.96 -43.30
CA ALA A 159 -42.58 -58.76 -43.68
C ALA A 159 -42.97 -60.29 -43.63
N PRO A 160 -42.07 -61.32 -43.65
CA PRO A 160 -40.59 -61.32 -43.66
C PRO A 160 -39.86 -62.44 -44.46
N LEU A 161 -38.51 -62.41 -44.45
CA LEU A 161 -37.57 -63.57 -44.62
C LEU A 161 -37.58 -64.33 -45.99
N THR A 162 -36.55 -65.06 -46.46
CA THR A 162 -35.21 -65.47 -45.97
C THR A 162 -34.25 -65.79 -47.15
N LYS A 163 -32.93 -65.92 -46.89
CA LYS A 163 -31.90 -66.67 -47.67
C LYS A 163 -31.51 -66.06 -49.05
N THR A 164 -30.31 -66.25 -49.62
CA THR A 164 -29.12 -67.02 -49.16
C THR A 164 -27.79 -66.33 -49.51
N THR A 165 -26.78 -66.57 -48.67
CA THR A 165 -25.32 -66.46 -48.87
C THR A 165 -24.74 -66.06 -50.25
N SER A 166 -23.82 -65.10 -50.23
CA SER A 166 -22.50 -65.28 -50.85
C SER A 166 -21.42 -64.73 -49.90
N ALA A 167 -20.25 -65.38 -49.85
CA ALA A 167 -19.15 -65.00 -48.97
C ALA A 167 -17.92 -64.61 -49.80
N THR A 168 -17.34 -63.45 -49.51
CA THR A 168 -16.04 -63.01 -50.04
C THR A 168 -15.12 -62.56 -48.90
N SER A 169 -13.81 -62.70 -49.10
CA SER A 169 -12.83 -62.84 -48.02
C SER A 169 -12.17 -61.53 -47.59
N ALA A 170 -11.95 -61.38 -46.27
CA ALA A 170 -11.20 -60.27 -45.71
C ALA A 170 -9.67 -60.40 -45.98
N PRO A 171 -8.96 -59.31 -46.33
CA PRO A 171 -7.57 -59.39 -46.77
C PRO A 171 -6.57 -59.56 -45.61
N LYS A 172 -5.83 -60.68 -45.60
CA LYS A 172 -4.86 -61.09 -44.55
C LYS A 172 -3.60 -60.19 -44.40
N ARG A 173 -3.50 -59.01 -45.04
CA ARG A 173 -2.25 -58.21 -45.12
C ARG A 173 -1.88 -57.40 -43.85
N TYR A 174 -2.80 -57.19 -42.91
CA TYR A 174 -2.60 -56.25 -41.80
C TYR A 174 -1.88 -56.81 -40.56
N ARG A 175 -1.64 -58.13 -40.48
CA ARG A 175 -1.19 -58.80 -39.24
C ARG A 175 0.33 -58.89 -39.05
N ILE A 176 1.12 -58.57 -40.07
CA ILE A 176 2.59 -58.68 -40.06
C ILE A 176 3.29 -57.34 -39.73
N TRP A 177 2.72 -56.23 -40.21
CA TRP A 177 3.35 -54.89 -40.11
C TRP A 177 3.00 -54.11 -38.83
N THR A 178 1.99 -54.56 -38.09
CA THR A 178 1.56 -53.98 -36.81
C THR A 178 2.63 -54.00 -35.71
N PRO A 179 3.41 -55.09 -35.47
CA PRO A 179 4.52 -55.04 -34.51
C PRO A 179 5.66 -54.10 -34.95
N LEU A 180 5.92 -53.95 -36.25
CA LEU A 180 6.93 -53.00 -36.74
C LEU A 180 6.52 -51.54 -36.47
N LEU A 181 5.25 -51.19 -36.74
CA LEU A 181 4.73 -49.87 -36.41
C LEU A 181 4.68 -49.62 -34.89
N ALA A 182 4.44 -50.65 -34.08
CA ALA A 182 4.56 -50.57 -32.62
C ALA A 182 5.99 -50.17 -32.21
N LEU A 183 6.98 -50.94 -32.69
CA LEU A 183 8.40 -50.73 -32.38
C LEU A 183 8.86 -49.33 -32.82
N LEU A 184 8.61 -48.95 -34.08
CA LEU A 184 8.97 -47.64 -34.64
C LEU A 184 8.29 -46.48 -33.90
N ASN A 185 7.10 -46.68 -33.35
CA ASN A 185 6.44 -45.69 -32.50
C ASN A 185 7.13 -45.60 -31.12
N PHE A 186 7.44 -46.72 -30.47
CA PHE A 186 8.12 -46.74 -29.17
C PHE A 186 9.55 -46.18 -29.23
N MET A 187 10.23 -46.20 -30.38
CA MET A 187 11.52 -45.52 -30.59
C MET A 187 11.50 -44.00 -30.32
N SER A 188 10.33 -43.36 -30.28
CA SER A 188 10.20 -41.95 -29.85
C SER A 188 10.55 -41.71 -28.38
N MET A 189 10.43 -42.74 -27.54
CA MET A 189 10.72 -42.65 -26.10
C MET A 189 12.21 -42.79 -25.79
N VAL A 190 12.98 -43.41 -26.67
CA VAL A 190 14.36 -43.87 -26.38
C VAL A 190 15.27 -42.75 -25.89
N PRO A 191 15.32 -41.54 -26.47
CA PRO A 191 16.16 -40.47 -25.96
C PRO A 191 15.82 -40.07 -24.51
N GLY A 192 14.52 -39.93 -24.18
CA GLY A 192 14.08 -39.59 -22.84
C GLY A 192 14.22 -40.74 -21.83
N LEU A 193 14.09 -42.01 -22.27
CA LEU A 193 14.36 -43.17 -21.43
C LEU A 193 15.85 -43.33 -21.12
N VAL A 194 16.73 -43.17 -22.13
CA VAL A 194 18.19 -43.13 -21.92
C VAL A 194 18.56 -41.96 -21.02
N GLY A 195 17.95 -40.79 -21.22
CA GLY A 195 18.09 -39.61 -20.34
C GLY A 195 17.66 -39.87 -18.90
N PHE A 196 16.55 -40.58 -18.70
CA PHE A 196 16.08 -40.99 -17.38
C PHE A 196 17.04 -41.97 -16.72
N PHE A 197 17.45 -43.05 -17.39
CA PHE A 197 18.39 -44.02 -16.81
C PHE A 197 19.77 -43.41 -16.54
N TYR A 198 20.25 -42.51 -17.40
CA TYR A 198 21.48 -41.74 -17.17
C TYR A 198 21.34 -40.85 -15.93
N SER A 199 20.24 -40.08 -15.83
CA SER A 199 19.97 -39.19 -14.70
C SER A 199 19.79 -39.96 -13.39
N ALA A 200 19.10 -41.10 -13.40
CA ALA A 200 18.95 -41.98 -12.26
C ALA A 200 20.31 -42.58 -11.83
N ALA A 201 21.12 -43.08 -12.77
CA ALA A 201 22.45 -43.60 -12.48
C ALA A 201 23.36 -42.50 -11.89
N ARG A 202 23.29 -41.27 -12.40
CA ARG A 202 23.97 -40.11 -11.82
C ARG A 202 23.45 -39.75 -10.43
N CYS A 203 22.13 -39.79 -10.20
CA CYS A 203 21.52 -39.54 -8.90
C CYS A 203 22.00 -40.55 -7.83
N TYR A 204 22.15 -41.83 -8.18
CA TYR A 204 22.71 -42.84 -7.27
C TYR A 204 24.23 -42.75 -7.12
N ALA A 205 24.96 -42.32 -8.15
CA ALA A 205 26.43 -42.22 -8.13
C ALA A 205 26.99 -40.89 -7.61
N SER A 206 26.18 -39.82 -7.55
CA SER A 206 26.53 -38.60 -6.81
C SER A 206 26.32 -38.81 -5.31
N SER A 207 27.24 -38.29 -4.49
CA SER A 207 27.07 -38.25 -3.04
C SER A 207 25.80 -37.49 -2.66
N HIS A 208 25.21 -37.85 -1.52
CA HIS A 208 24.18 -37.04 -0.88
C HIS A 208 24.69 -35.62 -0.64
N LEU A 209 23.77 -34.70 -0.32
CA LEU A 209 24.13 -33.33 0.00
C LEU A 209 25.09 -33.35 1.22
N VAL A 210 26.39 -33.22 0.97
CA VAL A 210 27.34 -32.82 2.01
C VAL A 210 26.95 -31.39 2.31
N TRP A 211 26.24 -31.21 3.42
CA TRP A 211 25.90 -29.88 3.90
C TRP A 211 27.19 -29.08 4.07
N GLY A 212 27.12 -27.79 3.79
CA GLY A 212 28.24 -26.86 3.91
C GLY A 212 28.65 -26.58 5.36
N SER A 213 28.80 -27.61 6.20
CA SER A 213 29.79 -27.56 7.26
C SER A 213 31.14 -27.36 6.58
N SER A 214 31.66 -26.14 6.65
CA SER A 214 33.08 -25.92 6.50
C SER A 214 33.77 -26.73 7.59
N THR A 215 34.34 -27.88 7.24
CA THR A 215 35.10 -28.74 8.15
C THR A 215 36.46 -28.11 8.44
N TRP A 216 36.41 -26.99 9.15
CA TRP A 216 37.49 -26.57 10.03
C TRP A 216 37.33 -27.38 11.31
N GLU A 217 38.00 -28.53 11.37
CA GLU A 217 38.46 -29.04 12.67
C GLU A 217 39.49 -28.04 13.24
N ASP A 218 39.77 -28.09 14.54
CA ASP A 218 40.66 -27.17 15.27
C ASP A 218 42.16 -27.38 14.91
N GLY A 219 42.49 -27.37 13.62
CA GLY A 219 43.74 -27.91 13.04
C GLY A 219 44.24 -27.25 11.76
N GLY A 220 43.81 -26.02 11.43
CA GLY A 220 44.62 -25.08 10.65
C GLY A 220 44.98 -25.38 9.18
N THR A 221 44.38 -26.36 8.50
CA THR A 221 44.67 -26.65 7.07
C THR A 221 43.44 -26.63 6.17
N SER A 222 43.46 -25.81 5.13
CA SER A 222 42.35 -25.65 4.17
C SER A 222 42.37 -26.68 3.04
N VAL A 223 41.23 -27.37 2.82
CA VAL A 223 41.01 -28.22 1.63
C VAL A 223 40.39 -27.40 0.49
N ASN A 224 40.88 -27.59 -0.74
CA ASN A 224 40.48 -26.80 -1.91
C ASN A 224 38.99 -26.94 -2.27
N ILE A 225 38.36 -25.82 -2.63
CA ILE A 225 36.99 -25.76 -3.15
C ILE A 225 36.93 -26.45 -4.52
N LEU A 226 36.27 -27.61 -4.61
CA LEU A 226 36.06 -28.32 -5.86
C LEU A 226 35.06 -27.56 -6.78
N PRO A 227 35.23 -27.63 -8.11
CA PRO A 227 34.31 -26.99 -9.05
C PRO A 227 32.90 -27.57 -8.96
N ALA A 228 31.89 -26.71 -9.10
CA ALA A 228 30.49 -27.05 -8.87
C ALA A 228 30.01 -28.21 -9.75
N ARG A 229 29.47 -29.25 -9.11
CA ARG A 229 28.80 -30.39 -9.75
C ARG A 229 27.29 -30.35 -9.44
N SER A 230 26.45 -30.74 -10.40
CA SER A 230 25.02 -30.95 -10.16
C SER A 230 24.78 -31.94 -9.01
N THR A 231 23.85 -31.60 -8.12
CA THR A 231 23.51 -32.39 -6.93
C THR A 231 22.62 -33.59 -7.27
N GLN A 232 22.43 -34.49 -6.29
CA GLN A 232 21.41 -35.55 -6.39
C GLN A 232 20.03 -35.01 -6.78
N LEU A 233 19.63 -33.86 -6.25
CA LEU A 233 18.32 -33.27 -6.54
C LEU A 233 18.24 -32.78 -7.99
N ASP A 234 19.30 -32.14 -8.50
CA ASP A 234 19.39 -31.75 -9.92
C ASP A 234 19.28 -32.98 -10.86
N TRP A 235 19.94 -34.09 -10.52
CA TRP A 235 19.83 -35.35 -11.28
C TRP A 235 18.46 -36.02 -11.15
N PHE A 236 17.81 -35.96 -9.99
CA PHE A 236 16.44 -36.47 -9.80
C PHE A 236 15.41 -35.67 -10.61
N ILE A 237 15.46 -34.34 -10.53
CA ILE A 237 14.59 -33.43 -11.30
C ILE A 237 14.84 -33.61 -12.81
N SER A 238 16.10 -33.73 -13.24
CA SER A 238 16.48 -34.08 -14.63
C SER A 238 15.80 -35.37 -15.10
N GLY A 239 15.82 -36.43 -14.28
CA GLY A 239 15.18 -37.70 -14.59
C GLY A 239 13.68 -37.57 -14.85
N MET A 240 12.96 -36.76 -14.06
CA MET A 240 11.53 -36.52 -14.28
C MET A 240 11.25 -35.74 -15.57
N TRP A 241 12.07 -34.76 -15.93
CA TRP A 241 11.94 -34.05 -17.23
C TRP A 241 12.29 -34.94 -18.42
N ALA A 242 13.22 -35.88 -18.28
CA ALA A 242 13.52 -36.89 -19.29
C ALA A 242 12.33 -37.85 -19.51
N LEU A 243 11.64 -38.28 -18.44
CA LEU A 243 10.40 -39.05 -18.53
C LEU A 243 9.25 -38.24 -19.15
N ALA A 244 9.09 -36.97 -18.78
CA ALA A 244 8.10 -36.08 -19.40
C ALA A 244 8.37 -35.89 -20.90
N THR A 245 9.63 -35.75 -21.30
CA THR A 245 10.04 -35.74 -22.72
C THR A 245 9.61 -37.03 -23.41
N ALA A 246 9.92 -38.21 -22.85
CA ALA A 246 9.53 -39.51 -23.42
C ALA A 246 8.00 -39.69 -23.53
N TYR A 247 7.22 -39.12 -22.61
CA TYR A 247 5.76 -39.11 -22.68
C TYR A 247 5.25 -38.22 -23.83
N PHE A 248 5.76 -36.99 -23.95
CA PHE A 248 5.32 -36.06 -25.00
C PHE A 248 5.75 -36.48 -26.41
N THR A 249 6.96 -37.01 -26.59
CA THR A 249 7.41 -37.55 -27.89
C THR A 249 6.60 -38.77 -28.31
N LEU A 250 6.22 -39.64 -27.36
CA LEU A 250 5.34 -40.78 -27.61
C LEU A 250 3.91 -40.35 -28.00
N SER A 251 3.36 -39.35 -27.31
CA SER A 251 2.03 -38.80 -27.62
C SER A 251 2.01 -38.23 -29.04
N LEU A 252 2.99 -37.36 -29.34
CA LEU A 252 3.24 -36.79 -30.67
C LEU A 252 3.36 -37.85 -31.76
N ALA A 253 4.21 -38.87 -31.55
CA ALA A 253 4.41 -39.96 -32.49
C ALA A 253 3.12 -40.78 -32.72
N ARG A 254 2.40 -41.13 -31.66
CA ARG A 254 1.12 -41.87 -31.75
C ARG A 254 0.05 -41.09 -32.49
N GLY A 255 -0.09 -39.80 -32.20
CA GLY A 255 -1.09 -38.95 -32.86
C GLY A 255 -0.79 -38.75 -34.34
N LEU A 256 0.46 -38.49 -34.71
CA LEU A 256 0.88 -38.39 -36.11
C LEU A 256 0.75 -39.73 -36.85
N LEU A 257 1.12 -40.86 -36.23
CA LEU A 257 0.95 -42.21 -36.77
C LEU A 257 -0.53 -42.53 -37.08
N ARG A 258 -1.45 -42.26 -36.14
CA ARG A 258 -2.90 -42.41 -36.37
C ARG A 258 -3.37 -41.62 -37.60
N ARG A 259 -2.88 -40.37 -37.76
CA ARG A 259 -3.22 -39.51 -38.90
C ARG A 259 -2.57 -39.98 -40.20
N TRP A 260 -1.34 -40.50 -40.19
CA TRP A 260 -0.69 -40.98 -41.40
C TRP A 260 -1.31 -42.27 -41.93
N LEU A 261 -1.69 -43.20 -41.06
CA LEU A 261 -2.44 -44.42 -41.45
C LEU A 261 -3.85 -44.12 -42.04
N VAL A 262 -4.40 -42.94 -41.76
CA VAL A 262 -5.67 -42.45 -42.35
C VAL A 262 -5.49 -41.89 -43.76
N TYR A 263 -4.32 -41.30 -44.09
CA TYR A 263 -4.09 -40.59 -45.35
C TYR A 263 -3.10 -41.26 -46.31
N TYR A 264 -2.30 -42.24 -45.85
CA TYR A 264 -1.22 -42.84 -46.62
C TYR A 264 -1.16 -44.36 -46.44
N SER A 265 -0.61 -45.05 -47.44
CA SER A 265 -0.29 -46.47 -47.35
C SER A 265 0.89 -46.72 -46.39
N PHE A 266 1.13 -48.00 -46.06
CA PHE A 266 2.11 -48.41 -45.04
C PHE A 266 3.53 -47.91 -45.29
N GLY A 267 4.07 -48.03 -46.50
CA GLY A 267 5.45 -47.61 -46.81
C GLY A 267 5.69 -46.11 -46.54
N PRO A 268 4.91 -45.20 -47.16
CA PRO A 268 5.00 -43.77 -46.88
C PRO A 268 4.65 -43.37 -45.44
N THR A 269 3.96 -44.22 -44.67
CA THR A 269 3.76 -44.03 -43.23
C THR A 269 5.00 -44.39 -42.42
N ILE A 270 5.61 -45.55 -42.71
CA ILE A 270 6.87 -46.01 -42.06
C ILE A 270 7.97 -44.96 -42.26
N ILE A 271 8.15 -44.46 -43.49
CA ILE A 271 9.15 -43.41 -43.80
C ILE A 271 8.95 -42.19 -42.89
N ARG A 272 7.71 -41.70 -42.75
CA ARG A 272 7.41 -40.51 -41.91
C ARG A 272 7.66 -40.74 -40.42
N VAL A 273 7.37 -41.93 -39.89
CA VAL A 273 7.70 -42.28 -38.50
C VAL A 273 9.22 -42.32 -38.31
N VAL A 274 9.97 -42.94 -39.23
CA VAL A 274 11.44 -42.99 -39.17
C VAL A 274 12.05 -41.59 -39.28
N SER A 275 11.57 -40.74 -40.19
CA SER A 275 12.00 -39.34 -40.31
C SER A 275 11.73 -38.54 -39.03
N LEU A 276 10.61 -38.76 -38.35
CA LEU A 276 10.31 -38.12 -37.07
C LEU A 276 11.34 -38.50 -36.00
N GLN A 277 11.72 -39.78 -35.89
CA GLN A 277 12.76 -40.19 -34.94
C GLN A 277 14.12 -39.57 -35.28
N ALA A 278 14.52 -39.60 -36.56
CA ALA A 278 15.79 -39.03 -37.02
C ALA A 278 15.94 -37.54 -36.65
N ILE A 279 14.86 -36.76 -36.74
CA ILE A 279 14.82 -35.35 -36.33
C ILE A 279 14.85 -35.24 -34.79
N CYS A 280 13.94 -35.91 -34.08
CA CYS A 280 13.81 -35.76 -32.63
C CYS A 280 15.06 -36.21 -31.85
N TRP A 281 15.72 -37.29 -32.29
CA TRP A 281 16.94 -37.80 -31.65
C TRP A 281 18.11 -36.81 -31.83
N ALA A 282 18.30 -36.27 -33.04
CA ALA A 282 19.36 -35.31 -33.33
C ALA A 282 19.17 -33.98 -32.57
N LEU A 283 17.93 -33.48 -32.46
CA LEU A 283 17.62 -32.28 -31.67
C LEU A 283 17.87 -32.48 -30.17
N THR A 284 17.50 -33.65 -29.62
CA THR A 284 17.73 -33.98 -28.20
C THR A 284 19.23 -34.00 -27.88
N LEU A 285 20.04 -34.60 -28.74
CA LEU A 285 21.50 -34.63 -28.62
C LEU A 285 22.14 -33.23 -28.76
N THR A 286 21.63 -32.41 -29.68
CA THR A 286 22.12 -31.05 -29.92
C THR A 286 21.85 -30.15 -28.72
N THR A 287 20.67 -30.26 -28.10
CA THR A 287 20.31 -29.52 -26.87
C THR A 287 21.32 -29.79 -25.74
N HIS A 288 21.66 -31.07 -25.51
CA HIS A 288 22.63 -31.48 -24.49
C HIS A 288 24.08 -31.03 -24.81
N ARG A 289 24.44 -30.89 -26.09
CA ARG A 289 25.74 -30.34 -26.49
C ARG A 289 25.87 -28.84 -26.22
N HIS A 290 24.78 -28.07 -26.29
CA HIS A 290 24.81 -26.62 -26.05
C HIS A 290 24.69 -26.22 -24.57
N LEU A 291 23.96 -26.99 -23.76
CA LEU A 291 23.72 -26.66 -22.34
C LEU A 291 24.67 -27.38 -21.35
N SER A 292 25.64 -28.14 -21.87
CA SER A 292 26.49 -29.10 -21.15
C SER A 292 25.73 -30.24 -20.45
N PHE A 293 26.44 -31.32 -20.16
CA PHE A 293 25.97 -32.39 -19.29
C PHE A 293 25.95 -31.98 -17.81
N ASP A 294 26.58 -30.85 -17.45
CA ASP A 294 26.64 -30.31 -16.08
C ASP A 294 25.43 -29.43 -15.70
N GLN A 295 24.50 -29.19 -16.63
CA GLN A 295 23.21 -28.52 -16.34
C GLN A 295 22.02 -29.38 -16.83
N PRO A 296 21.88 -30.61 -16.30
CA PRO A 296 21.01 -31.63 -16.89
C PRO A 296 19.52 -31.26 -16.82
N VAL A 297 19.09 -30.53 -15.78
CA VAL A 297 17.71 -30.01 -15.65
C VAL A 297 17.35 -29.09 -16.82
N ALA A 298 18.22 -28.13 -17.17
CA ALA A 298 17.96 -27.16 -18.23
C ALA A 298 17.81 -27.84 -19.60
N ALA A 299 18.68 -28.82 -19.90
CA ALA A 299 18.63 -29.57 -21.14
C ALA A 299 17.32 -30.35 -21.30
N TRP A 300 16.86 -31.05 -20.26
CA TRP A 300 15.60 -31.80 -20.33
C TRP A 300 14.35 -30.92 -20.27
N VAL A 301 14.38 -29.77 -19.58
CA VAL A 301 13.29 -28.77 -19.63
C VAL A 301 13.08 -28.26 -21.06
N VAL A 302 14.16 -27.93 -21.78
CA VAL A 302 14.07 -27.48 -23.18
C VAL A 302 13.49 -28.57 -24.07
N CYS A 303 14.00 -29.81 -23.98
CA CYS A 303 13.48 -30.93 -24.75
C CYS A 303 11.99 -31.22 -24.45
N ALA A 304 11.59 -31.22 -23.17
CA ALA A 304 10.21 -31.44 -22.76
C ALA A 304 9.28 -30.33 -23.25
N THR A 305 9.71 -29.07 -23.20
CA THR A 305 8.94 -27.90 -23.66
C THR A 305 8.70 -27.96 -25.16
N THR A 306 9.73 -28.25 -25.96
CA THR A 306 9.61 -28.41 -27.42
C THR A 306 8.70 -29.59 -27.78
N ALA A 307 8.79 -30.71 -27.05
CA ALA A 307 7.93 -31.87 -27.25
C ALA A 307 6.46 -31.58 -26.84
N ALA A 308 6.24 -30.88 -25.73
CA ALA A 308 4.90 -30.49 -25.25
C ALA A 308 4.20 -29.55 -26.23
N PHE A 309 4.88 -28.50 -26.71
CA PHE A 309 4.35 -27.58 -27.73
C PHE A 309 4.00 -28.33 -29.03
N SER A 310 4.89 -29.22 -29.48
CA SER A 310 4.65 -30.09 -30.64
C SER A 310 3.45 -31.02 -30.43
N ASN A 311 3.22 -31.51 -29.21
CA ASN A 311 2.06 -32.34 -28.85
C ASN A 311 0.73 -31.55 -28.87
N VAL A 312 0.74 -30.25 -28.52
CA VAL A 312 -0.44 -29.37 -28.68
C VAL A 312 -0.75 -29.13 -30.16
N ILE A 313 0.27 -28.81 -30.97
CA ILE A 313 0.11 -28.68 -32.43
C ILE A 313 -0.42 -29.99 -33.04
N GLN A 314 0.13 -31.14 -32.67
CA GLN A 314 -0.36 -32.44 -33.10
C GLN A 314 -1.82 -32.65 -32.70
N THR A 315 -2.20 -32.29 -31.47
CA THR A 315 -3.58 -32.44 -30.98
C THR A 315 -4.57 -31.66 -31.84
N TRP A 316 -4.23 -30.44 -32.25
CA TRP A 316 -5.00 -29.66 -33.23
C TRP A 316 -4.98 -30.28 -34.64
N VAL A 317 -3.81 -30.71 -35.12
CA VAL A 317 -3.64 -31.33 -36.44
C VAL A 317 -4.42 -32.64 -36.57
N THR A 318 -4.68 -33.34 -35.46
CA THR A 318 -5.47 -34.60 -35.45
C THR A 318 -6.95 -34.42 -35.11
N SER A 319 -7.42 -33.23 -34.68
CA SER A 319 -8.77 -33.09 -34.14
C SER A 319 -9.90 -33.31 -35.16
N ASN A 320 -9.58 -33.23 -36.47
CA ASN A 320 -10.51 -33.53 -37.56
C ASN A 320 -10.78 -35.02 -37.78
N ILE A 321 -10.18 -35.91 -36.96
CA ILE A 321 -10.39 -37.36 -36.98
C ILE A 321 -11.25 -37.73 -35.76
N VAL A 322 -12.53 -38.01 -36.01
CA VAL A 322 -13.52 -38.30 -34.96
C VAL A 322 -13.62 -39.80 -34.70
N GLU A 323 -13.62 -40.17 -33.42
CA GLU A 323 -13.64 -41.55 -32.91
C GLU A 323 -15.06 -41.86 -32.38
N ARG A 324 -15.75 -42.89 -32.90
CA ARG A 324 -17.09 -43.30 -32.41
C ARG A 324 -17.01 -44.63 -31.66
N LYS A 325 -17.54 -44.64 -30.44
CA LYS A 325 -17.38 -45.72 -29.46
C LYS A 325 -18.54 -46.74 -29.51
N ASP A 326 -18.62 -47.52 -30.58
CA ASP A 326 -19.62 -48.59 -30.70
C ASP A 326 -19.13 -49.91 -30.05
N ARG A 327 -20.00 -50.52 -29.23
CA ARG A 327 -19.65 -51.57 -28.24
C ARG A 327 -19.96 -52.99 -28.74
N ARG A 328 -19.48 -53.39 -29.93
CA ARG A 328 -19.60 -54.78 -30.43
C ARG A 328 -18.64 -55.11 -31.58
N GLU A 329 -17.50 -55.72 -31.24
CA GLU A 329 -16.83 -56.83 -31.96
C GLU A 329 -15.50 -57.17 -31.25
N GLN A 330 -15.32 -58.42 -30.85
CA GLN A 330 -14.38 -58.77 -29.75
C GLN A 330 -13.13 -59.55 -30.22
N ILE A 331 -12.82 -59.54 -31.52
CA ILE A 331 -11.82 -60.46 -32.14
C ILE A 331 -10.70 -59.72 -32.91
N PHE A 332 -10.62 -58.38 -32.84
CA PHE A 332 -9.49 -57.61 -33.40
C PHE A 332 -8.42 -57.31 -32.34
N SER A 333 -7.40 -58.16 -32.33
CA SER A 333 -6.13 -58.16 -31.55
C SER A 333 -5.82 -56.94 -30.67
N ALA A 334 -5.59 -57.20 -29.38
CA ALA A 334 -5.12 -56.24 -28.38
C ALA A 334 -3.83 -55.49 -28.77
N VAL A 335 -2.96 -56.07 -29.62
CA VAL A 335 -1.76 -55.40 -30.14
C VAL A 335 -2.13 -54.18 -30.99
N VAL A 336 -3.21 -54.27 -31.78
CA VAL A 336 -3.72 -53.14 -32.57
C VAL A 336 -4.25 -52.05 -31.64
N THR A 337 -5.01 -52.43 -30.62
CA THR A 337 -5.57 -51.49 -29.62
C THR A 337 -4.47 -50.78 -28.82
N ALA A 338 -3.40 -51.48 -28.45
CA ALA A 338 -2.27 -50.92 -27.71
C ALA A 338 -1.44 -49.91 -28.53
N VAL A 339 -1.44 -50.02 -29.86
CA VAL A 339 -0.65 -49.17 -30.76
C VAL A 339 -1.48 -48.01 -31.34
N LEU A 340 -2.73 -48.28 -31.72
CA LEU A 340 -3.59 -47.33 -32.44
C LEU A 340 -4.78 -46.80 -31.65
N GLY A 341 -5.10 -47.38 -30.48
CA GLY A 341 -6.35 -47.13 -29.77
C GLY A 341 -7.53 -47.98 -30.26
N PRO A 342 -8.76 -47.73 -29.78
CA PRO A 342 -9.95 -48.44 -30.23
C PRO A 342 -10.20 -48.26 -31.75
N GLY A 343 -10.80 -49.27 -32.36
CA GLY A 343 -10.77 -49.45 -33.82
C GLY A 343 -11.46 -48.37 -34.64
N VAL A 344 -10.80 -47.96 -35.72
CA VAL A 344 -11.36 -47.06 -36.76
C VAL A 344 -12.01 -47.91 -37.86
N ARG A 345 -13.26 -47.59 -38.23
CA ARG A 345 -13.93 -48.11 -39.44
C ARG A 345 -14.07 -46.96 -40.45
N THR A 346 -13.48 -47.12 -41.62
CA THR A 346 -13.39 -46.06 -42.64
C THR A 346 -14.61 -46.05 -43.55
N ASP A 347 -15.63 -45.25 -43.22
CA ASP A 347 -16.71 -44.90 -44.15
C ASP A 347 -17.25 -43.48 -43.89
N LYS A 348 -17.57 -42.76 -44.97
CA LYS A 348 -18.12 -41.39 -45.01
C LYS A 348 -17.44 -40.33 -44.11
N TYR A 349 -16.30 -39.82 -44.58
CA TYR A 349 -15.74 -38.55 -44.06
C TYR A 349 -16.69 -37.36 -44.30
N ARG A 350 -17.13 -36.72 -43.22
CA ARG A 350 -17.58 -35.31 -43.23
C ARG A 350 -16.40 -34.46 -42.76
N ARG A 351 -15.98 -33.44 -43.53
CA ARG A 351 -14.89 -32.53 -43.12
C ARG A 351 -15.39 -31.65 -41.95
N GLY A 352 -15.13 -32.08 -40.73
CA GLY A 352 -15.24 -31.22 -39.55
C GLY A 352 -14.08 -30.22 -39.49
N GLU A 353 -14.34 -29.06 -38.88
CA GLU A 353 -13.33 -28.04 -38.63
C GLU A 353 -12.33 -28.50 -37.55
N ARG A 354 -11.10 -27.94 -37.56
CA ARG A 354 -10.06 -28.31 -36.59
C ARG A 354 -10.28 -27.60 -35.25
N VAL A 355 -11.16 -28.14 -34.42
CA VAL A 355 -11.42 -27.62 -33.07
C VAL A 355 -10.32 -28.10 -32.11
N LEU A 356 -9.68 -27.19 -31.36
CA LEU A 356 -8.73 -27.56 -30.32
C LEU A 356 -9.50 -28.13 -29.11
N SER A 357 -9.24 -29.38 -28.76
CA SER A 357 -9.88 -30.03 -27.61
C SER A 357 -9.19 -29.58 -26.32
N TRP A 358 -9.58 -28.41 -25.79
CA TRP A 358 -9.00 -27.83 -24.57
C TRP A 358 -8.95 -28.81 -23.39
N LYS A 359 -9.97 -29.67 -23.21
CA LYS A 359 -9.93 -30.72 -22.18
C LYS A 359 -8.79 -31.73 -22.38
N ARG A 360 -8.43 -32.10 -23.63
CA ARG A 360 -7.28 -32.97 -23.91
C ARG A 360 -5.95 -32.24 -23.77
N VAL A 361 -5.87 -30.97 -24.18
CA VAL A 361 -4.66 -30.13 -24.01
C VAL A 361 -4.38 -29.90 -22.52
N LEU A 362 -5.40 -29.55 -21.74
CA LEU A 362 -5.29 -29.30 -20.31
C LEU A 362 -4.80 -30.54 -19.55
N TRP A 363 -5.53 -31.66 -19.66
CA TRP A 363 -5.21 -32.87 -18.91
C TRP A 363 -4.04 -33.69 -19.48
N GLY A 364 -3.76 -33.59 -20.78
CA GLY A 364 -2.73 -34.39 -21.47
C GLY A 364 -1.41 -33.66 -21.73
N THR A 365 -1.34 -32.34 -21.58
CA THR A 365 -0.10 -31.57 -21.75
C THR A 365 0.11 -30.52 -20.67
N VAL A 366 -0.84 -29.62 -20.45
CA VAL A 366 -0.65 -28.45 -19.56
C VAL A 366 -0.51 -28.88 -18.10
N LEU A 367 -1.41 -29.73 -17.59
CA LEU A 367 -1.40 -30.14 -16.18
C LEU A 367 -0.14 -30.94 -15.80
N PRO A 368 0.31 -31.96 -16.56
CA PRO A 368 1.58 -32.64 -16.28
C PRO A 368 2.79 -31.70 -16.34
N PHE A 369 2.84 -30.79 -17.31
CA PHE A 369 3.94 -29.84 -17.49
C PHE A 369 3.97 -28.80 -16.36
N ALA A 370 2.82 -28.25 -15.98
CA ALA A 370 2.68 -27.27 -14.89
C ALA A 370 3.00 -27.89 -13.52
N LEU A 371 2.55 -29.12 -13.26
CA LEU A 371 2.87 -29.86 -12.03
C LEU A 371 4.38 -30.09 -11.91
N LEU A 372 5.03 -30.57 -12.98
CA LEU A 372 6.48 -30.81 -12.97
C LEU A 372 7.28 -29.49 -12.91
N GLY A 373 6.78 -28.42 -13.54
CA GLY A 373 7.30 -27.06 -13.40
C GLY A 373 7.24 -26.55 -11.96
N TRP A 374 6.11 -26.73 -11.28
CA TRP A 374 5.94 -26.36 -9.87
C TRP A 374 6.84 -27.18 -8.94
N VAL A 375 6.93 -28.50 -9.14
CA VAL A 375 7.87 -29.37 -8.38
C VAL A 375 9.32 -28.94 -8.61
N THR A 376 9.69 -28.59 -9.83
CA THR A 376 11.04 -28.10 -10.17
C THR A 376 11.34 -26.76 -9.50
N MET A 377 10.40 -25.81 -9.57
CA MET A 377 10.51 -24.51 -8.91
C MET A 377 10.63 -24.68 -7.40
N ALA A 378 9.77 -25.49 -6.78
CA ALA A 378 9.81 -25.78 -5.35
C ALA A 378 11.10 -26.47 -4.92
N ALA A 379 11.61 -27.44 -5.69
CA ALA A 379 12.87 -28.13 -5.42
C ALA A 379 14.09 -27.18 -5.51
N LEU A 380 14.16 -26.33 -6.53
CA LEU A 380 15.25 -25.37 -6.70
C LEU A 380 15.18 -24.22 -5.69
N LEU A 381 13.98 -23.73 -5.37
CA LEU A 381 13.76 -22.76 -4.28
C LEU A 381 14.10 -23.36 -2.92
N TRP A 382 13.77 -24.64 -2.68
CA TRP A 382 14.17 -25.35 -1.46
C TRP A 382 15.69 -25.52 -1.38
N GLN A 383 16.34 -25.93 -2.47
CA GLN A 383 17.81 -26.02 -2.57
C GLN A 383 18.47 -24.65 -2.29
N GLN A 384 17.89 -23.55 -2.78
CA GLN A 384 18.38 -22.19 -2.53
C GLN A 384 18.03 -21.65 -1.13
N PHE A 385 16.88 -22.05 -0.56
CA PHE A 385 16.47 -21.73 0.81
C PHE A 385 17.38 -22.44 1.82
N VAL A 386 17.59 -23.74 1.64
CA VAL A 386 18.54 -24.53 2.44
C VAL A 386 19.96 -23.97 2.29
N ALA A 387 20.42 -23.64 1.07
CA ALA A 387 21.72 -23.01 0.89
C ALA A 387 21.87 -21.64 1.60
N ARG A 388 20.77 -20.90 1.83
CA ARG A 388 20.77 -19.61 2.55
C ARG A 388 20.68 -19.77 4.08
N TYR A 389 19.69 -20.51 4.55
CA TYR A 389 19.33 -20.61 5.98
C TYR A 389 20.05 -21.73 6.74
N HIS A 390 20.52 -22.75 6.02
CA HIS A 390 20.96 -24.02 6.59
C HIS A 390 22.40 -24.38 6.18
N GLY A 391 22.83 -24.01 4.97
CA GLY A 391 24.15 -24.29 4.40
C GLY A 391 25.21 -23.20 4.65
N GLY A 392 25.28 -22.64 5.88
CA GLY A 392 26.40 -21.76 6.26
C GLY A 392 26.34 -20.32 5.73
N GLY A 393 25.16 -19.76 5.48
CA GLY A 393 24.99 -18.32 5.22
C GLY A 393 25.22 -17.45 6.46
N GLY A 394 25.06 -18.02 7.66
CA GLY A 394 25.44 -17.41 8.92
C GLY A 394 26.95 -17.41 9.10
N ILE A 395 27.59 -16.29 8.82
CA ILE A 395 28.90 -15.98 9.39
C ILE A 395 28.67 -15.81 10.89
N ASP A 396 29.37 -16.60 11.71
CA ASP A 396 29.33 -16.40 13.16
C ASP A 396 29.84 -15.00 13.48
N LEU A 397 28.92 -14.14 13.93
CA LEU A 397 29.25 -12.79 14.37
C LEU A 397 30.08 -12.84 15.66
N GLY A 398 29.97 -13.93 16.44
CA GLY A 398 30.83 -14.27 17.55
C GLY A 398 30.85 -13.23 18.67
N ARG A 399 32.02 -13.11 19.29
CA ARG A 399 32.40 -11.96 20.13
C ARG A 399 33.37 -11.09 19.35
N ALA A 400 33.48 -9.81 19.71
CA ALA A 400 34.45 -8.92 19.08
C ALA A 400 35.87 -9.50 19.20
N LYS A 401 36.54 -9.71 18.06
CA LYS A 401 37.89 -10.29 17.98
C LYS A 401 38.92 -9.16 17.90
N LEU A 402 39.93 -9.25 18.75
CA LEU A 402 41.14 -8.44 18.76
C LEU A 402 42.31 -9.42 18.92
N ASN A 403 43.31 -9.37 18.04
CA ASN A 403 44.46 -10.29 18.11
C ASN A 403 45.48 -9.92 19.20
N ALA A 404 45.36 -8.71 19.78
CA ALA A 404 46.14 -8.30 20.94
C ALA A 404 45.47 -8.73 22.27
N THR A 405 46.28 -9.23 23.21
CA THR A 405 45.82 -9.60 24.55
C THR A 405 45.36 -8.39 25.36
N LEU A 406 44.10 -8.40 25.81
CA LEU A 406 43.58 -7.42 26.75
C LEU A 406 44.09 -7.73 28.16
N VAL A 407 44.62 -6.73 28.85
CA VAL A 407 45.10 -6.87 30.23
C VAL A 407 43.97 -6.46 31.21
N PRO A 408 43.52 -7.37 32.11
CA PRO A 408 42.58 -7.01 33.17
C PRO A 408 43.27 -6.10 34.20
N THR A 409 42.59 -5.04 34.64
CA THR A 409 43.02 -4.28 35.83
C THR A 409 42.86 -5.12 37.09
N SER A 410 43.83 -5.07 38.01
CA SER A 410 43.88 -5.94 39.20
C SER A 410 42.62 -5.87 40.09
N PRO A 411 42.25 -6.99 40.76
CA PRO A 411 41.00 -7.07 41.50
C PRO A 411 41.12 -6.46 42.90
N SER A 412 40.58 -5.26 43.11
CA SER A 412 40.22 -4.81 44.46
C SER A 412 38.92 -3.96 44.49
N ILE A 413 38.05 -4.32 45.44
CA ILE A 413 36.86 -3.61 45.95
C ILE A 413 35.73 -3.19 44.98
N SER A 414 34.55 -3.78 45.24
CA SER A 414 33.18 -3.32 44.93
C SER A 414 32.62 -3.49 43.51
N ARG A 415 31.29 -3.40 43.40
CA ARG A 415 30.48 -3.92 42.27
C ARG A 415 30.42 -2.95 41.08
N GLY A 416 31.53 -2.84 40.35
CA GLY A 416 31.58 -2.27 39.00
C GLY A 416 32.08 -3.29 37.97
N THR A 417 31.70 -3.13 36.71
CA THR A 417 32.33 -3.89 35.60
C THR A 417 33.79 -3.45 35.45
N ALA A 418 34.74 -4.36 35.68
CA ALA A 418 36.16 -4.08 35.49
C ALA A 418 36.44 -3.64 34.05
N LEU A 419 37.12 -2.50 33.90
CA LEU A 419 37.53 -1.98 32.60
C LEU A 419 38.85 -2.65 32.18
N ALA A 420 38.96 -3.03 30.91
CA ALA A 420 40.21 -3.54 30.36
C ALA A 420 41.15 -2.39 29.97
N THR A 421 42.45 -2.58 30.14
CA THR A 421 43.46 -1.66 29.60
C THR A 421 44.05 -2.26 28.32
N LEU A 422 44.22 -1.44 27.29
CA LEU A 422 44.93 -1.83 26.06
C LEU A 422 46.45 -1.77 26.33
N PRO A 423 47.26 -2.72 25.81
CA PRO A 423 48.71 -2.70 26.02
C PRO A 423 49.41 -1.45 25.44
N ASP A 424 48.77 -0.75 24.49
CA ASP A 424 49.29 0.48 23.88
C ASP A 424 48.91 1.75 24.66
N LEU A 425 48.17 1.64 25.76
CA LEU A 425 47.78 2.77 26.61
C LEU A 425 48.57 2.78 27.92
N ASP A 426 49.21 3.91 28.21
CA ASP A 426 49.72 4.19 29.54
C ASP A 426 48.54 4.50 30.49
N PRO A 427 48.27 3.65 31.51
CA PRO A 427 47.18 3.88 32.45
C PRO A 427 47.42 5.08 33.38
N SER A 428 48.67 5.57 33.49
CA SER A 428 49.06 6.68 34.35
C SER A 428 48.95 8.06 33.67
N ALA A 429 48.59 8.13 32.38
CA ALA A 429 48.51 9.39 31.65
C ALA A 429 47.30 10.26 32.02
N ASP A 430 47.49 11.58 32.15
CA ASP A 430 46.45 12.57 32.50
C ASP A 430 45.23 12.52 31.55
N VAL A 431 45.45 12.24 30.26
CA VAL A 431 44.40 12.10 29.25
C VAL A 431 44.68 10.89 28.36
N ARG A 432 43.74 9.95 28.32
CA ARG A 432 43.85 8.70 27.54
C ARG A 432 42.79 8.68 26.44
N VAL A 433 43.21 8.41 25.21
CA VAL A 433 42.38 8.55 24.01
C VAL A 433 42.36 7.24 23.21
N LEU A 434 41.17 6.77 22.84
CA LEU A 434 40.96 5.65 21.92
C LEU A 434 40.37 6.14 20.59
N ILE A 435 41.00 5.81 19.47
CA ILE A 435 40.54 6.19 18.13
C ILE A 435 40.03 4.96 17.38
N LEU A 436 38.74 4.92 17.07
CA LEU A 436 38.14 3.91 16.20
C LEU A 436 38.16 4.43 14.76
N VAL A 437 38.90 3.74 13.89
CA VAL A 437 39.06 4.09 12.48
C VAL A 437 38.19 3.16 11.62
N THR A 438 37.06 3.64 11.14
CA THR A 438 36.10 2.86 10.35
C THR A 438 36.74 2.37 9.05
N SER A 439 36.86 1.05 8.87
CA SER A 439 37.50 0.44 7.70
C SER A 439 36.80 -0.84 7.26
N SER A 440 36.93 -1.24 5.99
CA SER A 440 36.18 -2.37 5.41
C SER A 440 37.07 -3.50 4.86
N TRP A 441 36.43 -4.60 4.46
CA TRP A 441 37.03 -5.73 3.75
C TRP A 441 37.41 -5.43 2.29
N THR A 442 37.21 -4.18 1.81
CA THR A 442 37.56 -3.82 0.42
C THR A 442 39.06 -3.59 0.23
N ASN A 443 39.57 -3.84 -0.98
CA ASN A 443 40.97 -3.58 -1.31
C ASN A 443 41.33 -2.07 -1.26
N ARG A 444 40.35 -1.17 -1.45
CA ARG A 444 40.51 0.27 -1.20
C ARG A 444 40.74 0.51 0.29
N SER A 445 39.87 -0.01 1.18
CA SER A 445 40.09 0.11 2.63
C SER A 445 41.42 -0.46 3.09
N ARG A 446 41.88 -1.60 2.56
CA ARG A 446 43.24 -2.10 2.86
C ARG A 446 44.33 -1.07 2.51
N THR A 447 44.25 -0.48 1.32
CA THR A 447 45.17 0.59 0.87
C THR A 447 45.06 1.84 1.76
N ASN A 448 43.85 2.19 2.18
CA ASN A 448 43.58 3.30 3.10
C ASN A 448 44.21 3.04 4.48
N ARG A 449 44.05 1.85 5.08
CA ARG A 449 44.68 1.47 6.37
C ARG A 449 46.20 1.61 6.34
N HIS A 450 46.87 1.02 5.34
CA HIS A 450 48.32 1.20 5.20
C HIS A 450 48.70 2.68 5.02
N THR A 451 47.92 3.45 4.25
CA THR A 451 48.15 4.89 4.08
C THR A 451 47.96 5.67 5.39
N PHE A 452 46.97 5.32 6.22
CA PHE A 452 46.69 5.93 7.52
C PHE A 452 47.81 5.62 8.53
N ARG A 453 48.32 4.38 8.55
CA ARG A 453 49.53 3.99 9.33
C ARG A 453 50.77 4.78 8.90
N GLU A 454 50.94 5.03 7.60
CA GLU A 454 52.07 5.81 7.07
C GLU A 454 51.97 7.33 7.26
N THR A 455 50.78 7.86 7.58
CA THR A 455 50.48 9.30 7.62
C THR A 455 49.88 9.74 8.95
N SER A 456 48.57 9.58 9.17
CA SER A 456 47.85 9.97 10.39
C SER A 456 48.52 9.44 11.66
N VAL A 457 48.87 8.15 11.72
CA VAL A 457 49.51 7.54 12.91
C VAL A 457 50.90 8.13 13.17
N ARG A 458 51.64 8.54 12.13
CA ARG A 458 52.94 9.23 12.28
C ARG A 458 52.81 10.68 12.75
N LEU A 459 51.61 11.26 12.72
CA LEU A 459 51.28 12.55 13.33
C LEU A 459 50.76 12.40 14.77
N PHE A 460 50.72 11.20 15.35
CA PHE A 460 50.32 11.05 16.75
C PHE A 460 51.45 11.55 17.66
N PRO A 461 51.13 12.38 18.69
CA PRO A 461 52.06 12.66 19.77
C PRO A 461 52.63 11.37 20.36
N ARG A 462 53.93 11.37 20.67
CA ARG A 462 54.55 10.26 21.40
C ARG A 462 53.89 10.13 22.78
N PRO A 463 53.69 8.90 23.31
CA PRO A 463 53.18 8.70 24.66
C PRO A 463 53.96 9.52 25.69
N SER A 464 53.22 10.11 26.62
CA SER A 464 53.72 11.04 27.64
C SER A 464 52.82 10.97 28.88
N PRO A 465 53.30 11.35 30.08
CA PRO A 465 52.46 11.35 31.28
C PRO A 465 51.23 12.27 31.18
N ASN A 466 51.19 13.20 30.23
CA ASN A 466 50.01 14.05 30.00
C ASN A 466 49.05 13.47 28.95
N LEU A 467 49.51 12.54 28.09
CA LEU A 467 48.75 12.06 26.94
C LEU A 467 49.18 10.67 26.47
N SER A 468 48.21 9.74 26.44
CA SER A 468 48.35 8.43 25.79
C SER A 468 47.25 8.23 24.74
N ILE A 469 47.60 7.65 23.59
CA ILE A 469 46.70 7.46 22.45
C ILE A 469 46.86 6.04 21.89
N ALA A 470 45.76 5.30 21.81
CA ALA A 470 45.66 4.06 21.04
C ALA A 470 44.65 4.22 19.91
N TYR A 471 44.81 3.43 18.84
CA TYR A 471 43.85 3.37 17.73
C TYR A 471 43.54 1.93 17.35
N ARG A 472 42.35 1.68 16.79
CA ARG A 472 41.98 0.40 16.19
C ARG A 472 41.20 0.61 14.89
N PHE A 473 41.51 -0.16 13.85
CA PHE A 473 40.69 -0.23 12.66
C PHE A 473 39.45 -1.09 12.95
N LEU A 474 38.28 -0.45 12.87
CA LEU A 474 36.99 -1.07 13.16
C LEU A 474 36.42 -1.70 11.88
N LEU A 475 36.49 -3.03 11.80
CA LEU A 475 35.92 -3.86 10.75
C LEU A 475 34.69 -4.61 11.29
N GLY A 476 33.72 -4.90 10.44
CA GLY A 476 32.67 -5.87 10.75
C GLY A 476 33.09 -7.29 10.41
N ALA A 477 32.23 -8.27 10.70
CA ALA A 477 32.29 -9.58 10.07
C ALA A 477 32.08 -9.46 8.55
N ALA A 478 32.71 -10.34 7.75
CA ALA A 478 32.73 -10.19 6.29
C ALA A 478 31.34 -10.07 5.64
N PRO A 479 31.15 -9.28 4.58
CA PRO A 479 29.84 -9.06 3.96
C PRO A 479 29.31 -10.21 3.08
N SER A 480 30.04 -11.33 3.01
CA SER A 480 29.55 -12.62 2.46
C SER A 480 30.60 -13.71 2.64
N PRO A 481 30.21 -15.01 2.59
CA PRO A 481 31.17 -16.12 2.54
C PRO A 481 32.16 -16.03 1.37
N ARG A 482 31.77 -15.45 0.23
CA ARG A 482 32.68 -15.16 -0.90
C ARG A 482 33.72 -14.09 -0.57
N THR A 483 33.36 -13.11 0.25
CA THR A 483 34.30 -12.07 0.70
C THR A 483 35.24 -12.61 1.77
N ALA A 484 34.72 -13.44 2.69
CA ALA A 484 35.53 -14.16 3.67
C ALA A 484 36.57 -15.05 2.96
N ALA A 485 36.16 -15.92 2.03
CA ALA A 485 37.08 -16.80 1.31
C ALA A 485 38.11 -16.06 0.42
N ARG A 486 37.79 -14.86 -0.08
CA ARG A 486 38.69 -14.08 -0.95
C ARG A 486 39.65 -13.16 -0.19
N ALA A 487 39.21 -12.59 0.94
CA ALA A 487 39.95 -11.54 1.64
C ALA A 487 40.35 -11.92 3.07
N GLY A 488 39.71 -12.92 3.69
CA GLY A 488 39.96 -13.41 5.06
C GLY A 488 41.44 -13.63 5.36
N PRO A 489 42.17 -14.48 4.60
CA PRO A 489 43.59 -14.71 4.83
C PRO A 489 44.47 -13.45 4.74
N GLY A 490 44.03 -12.43 3.98
CA GLY A 490 44.71 -11.13 3.91
C GLY A 490 44.36 -10.16 5.04
N ILE A 491 43.20 -10.33 5.68
CA ILE A 491 42.78 -9.60 6.89
C ILE A 491 43.37 -10.25 8.14
N GLU A 492 43.42 -11.58 8.18
CA GLU A 492 44.01 -12.38 9.26
C GLU A 492 45.52 -12.11 9.36
N ALA A 493 46.26 -12.21 8.25
CA ALA A 493 47.68 -11.85 8.22
C ALA A 493 47.94 -10.37 8.58
N GLU A 494 47.11 -9.43 8.13
CA GLU A 494 47.24 -8.01 8.51
C GLU A 494 46.94 -7.78 10.01
N ALA A 495 46.03 -8.56 10.61
CA ALA A 495 45.70 -8.47 12.03
C ALA A 495 46.80 -9.08 12.92
N GLU A 496 47.48 -10.11 12.45
CA GLU A 496 48.67 -10.70 13.09
C GLU A 496 49.92 -9.80 12.94
N GLU A 497 50.13 -9.21 11.76
CA GLU A 497 51.30 -8.34 11.49
C GLU A 497 51.25 -7.01 12.27
N HIS A 498 50.06 -6.44 12.48
CA HIS A 498 49.92 -5.09 13.02
C HIS A 498 49.22 -4.99 14.38
N GLY A 499 48.44 -6.00 14.81
CA GLY A 499 47.72 -6.00 16.09
C GLY A 499 46.62 -4.93 16.26
N ASP A 500 46.43 -4.07 15.26
CA ASP A 500 45.63 -2.85 15.32
C ASP A 500 44.20 -2.99 14.76
N MET A 501 43.77 -4.20 14.38
CA MET A 501 42.44 -4.45 13.83
C MET A 501 41.47 -5.06 14.84
N LEU A 502 40.26 -4.51 14.88
CA LEU A 502 39.14 -4.92 15.73
C LEU A 502 37.96 -5.36 14.85
N ILE A 503 37.59 -6.63 14.93
CA ILE A 503 36.46 -7.20 14.18
C ILE A 503 35.26 -7.33 15.12
N VAL A 504 34.17 -6.59 14.87
CA VAL A 504 32.97 -6.56 15.73
C VAL A 504 31.83 -7.47 15.22
N PRO A 505 30.90 -7.89 16.10
CA PRO A 505 29.74 -8.74 15.76
C PRO A 505 28.63 -7.99 14.96
N ALA A 506 29.01 -7.35 13.86
CA ALA A 506 28.13 -6.67 12.92
C ALA A 506 28.63 -6.90 11.48
N HIS A 507 27.71 -7.03 10.52
CA HIS A 507 28.03 -7.27 9.11
C HIS A 507 28.71 -6.04 8.46
N ASP A 508 29.83 -6.21 7.76
CA ASP A 508 30.57 -5.10 7.14
C ASP A 508 30.00 -4.70 5.77
N GLY A 509 28.73 -4.30 5.76
CA GLY A 509 28.01 -3.74 4.62
C GLY A 509 27.40 -2.39 4.99
N TYR A 510 27.17 -1.53 3.98
CA TYR A 510 26.75 -0.14 4.19
C TYR A 510 25.46 -0.01 5.01
N ASP A 511 24.44 -0.84 4.72
CA ASP A 511 23.15 -0.86 5.44
C ASP A 511 23.24 -1.34 6.91
N ALA A 512 24.41 -1.84 7.34
CA ALA A 512 24.70 -2.25 8.71
C ALA A 512 25.76 -1.36 9.41
N LEU A 513 26.21 -0.28 8.75
CA LEU A 513 27.31 0.58 9.22
C LEU A 513 27.04 1.19 10.60
N SER A 514 25.84 1.72 10.84
CA SER A 514 25.42 2.25 12.14
C SER A 514 25.49 1.20 13.26
N ARG A 515 25.20 -0.07 12.96
CA ARG A 515 25.29 -1.19 13.91
C ARG A 515 26.74 -1.61 14.18
N LYS A 516 27.62 -1.51 13.18
CA LYS A 516 29.06 -1.71 13.31
C LYS A 516 29.72 -0.62 14.18
N ILE A 517 29.36 0.65 13.99
CA ILE A 517 29.82 1.74 14.87
C ILE A 517 29.32 1.53 16.30
N PHE A 518 28.04 1.16 16.48
CA PHE A 518 27.50 0.85 17.80
C PHE A 518 28.27 -0.26 18.53
N GLU A 519 28.56 -1.39 17.87
CA GLU A 519 29.34 -2.48 18.48
C GLU A 519 30.80 -2.05 18.77
N GLY A 520 31.38 -1.16 17.96
CA GLY A 520 32.67 -0.53 18.23
C GLY A 520 32.67 0.36 19.49
N TRP A 521 31.64 1.22 19.65
CA TRP A 521 31.47 2.04 20.85
C TRP A 521 31.12 1.21 22.09
N LYS A 522 30.34 0.14 21.93
CA LYS A 522 30.05 -0.84 22.99
C LYS A 522 31.31 -1.59 23.44
N TRP A 523 32.22 -1.94 22.52
CA TRP A 523 33.56 -2.41 22.89
C TRP A 523 34.37 -1.34 23.62
N ALA A 524 34.43 -0.11 23.10
CA ALA A 524 35.11 1.02 23.74
C ALA A 524 34.54 1.39 25.12
N SER A 525 33.26 1.08 25.41
CA SER A 525 32.67 1.24 26.74
C SER A 525 33.36 0.36 27.81
N GLY A 526 33.98 -0.75 27.40
CA GLY A 526 34.76 -1.63 28.28
C GLY A 526 36.25 -1.25 28.46
N ILE A 527 36.78 -0.27 27.74
CA ILE A 527 38.20 0.12 27.79
C ILE A 527 38.40 1.34 28.70
N ASP A 528 39.42 1.37 29.57
CA ASP A 528 39.69 2.55 30.41
C ASP A 528 40.38 3.69 29.64
N VAL A 529 39.57 4.65 29.18
CA VAL A 529 39.97 5.87 28.47
C VAL A 529 39.05 7.03 28.84
N ASP A 530 39.52 8.25 28.60
CA ASP A 530 38.81 9.48 28.93
C ASP A 530 38.05 10.05 27.71
N TYR A 531 38.60 9.84 26.51
CA TYR A 531 37.99 10.20 25.22
C TYR A 531 37.98 9.04 24.22
N VAL A 532 36.93 8.96 23.41
CA VAL A 532 36.80 8.04 22.27
C VAL A 532 36.48 8.84 21.01
N LEU A 533 37.23 8.58 19.94
CA LEU A 533 37.09 9.24 18.64
C LEU A 533 36.58 8.24 17.58
N LYS A 534 35.72 8.70 16.65
CA LYS A 534 35.37 7.99 15.40
C LYS A 534 35.93 8.79 14.23
N THR A 535 36.64 8.14 13.32
CA THR A 535 37.13 8.69 12.05
C THR A 535 37.02 7.59 11.00
N ASP A 536 37.05 7.93 9.72
CA ASP A 536 37.04 6.95 8.62
C ASP A 536 38.46 6.69 8.08
N ASP A 537 38.66 5.59 7.35
CA ASP A 537 40.00 5.19 6.88
C ASP A 537 40.59 6.07 5.75
N ASP A 538 39.76 6.86 5.04
CA ASP A 538 40.19 7.88 4.08
C ASP A 538 40.25 9.31 4.65
N ILE A 539 40.44 9.45 5.97
CA ILE A 539 40.69 10.72 6.66
C ILE A 539 42.19 10.87 7.03
N LEU A 540 42.81 12.02 6.73
CA LEU A 540 44.05 12.45 7.40
C LEU A 540 43.70 13.19 8.68
N LEU A 541 44.19 12.68 9.82
CA LEU A 541 43.85 13.15 11.17
C LEU A 541 45.05 13.79 11.88
N ARG A 542 44.88 15.03 12.36
CA ARG A 542 45.91 15.85 13.02
C ARG A 542 45.95 15.67 14.54
N MET A 543 46.28 14.47 15.01
CA MET A 543 46.44 14.24 16.47
C MET A 543 47.59 15.06 17.07
N ASP A 544 48.54 15.55 16.27
CA ASP A 544 49.57 16.51 16.68
C ASP A 544 48.99 17.87 17.11
N ILE A 545 47.77 18.19 16.69
CA ILE A 545 46.98 19.35 17.16
C ILE A 545 45.95 18.88 18.18
N VAL A 546 45.07 17.93 17.81
CA VAL A 546 43.92 17.51 18.63
C VAL A 546 44.37 16.95 19.98
N GLY A 547 45.48 16.21 20.04
CA GLY A 547 46.03 15.71 21.30
C GLY A 547 46.43 16.83 22.26
N LYS A 548 47.01 17.93 21.76
CA LYS A 548 47.37 19.11 22.57
C LYS A 548 46.12 19.85 23.06
N GLU A 549 45.11 19.98 22.21
CA GLU A 549 43.82 20.58 22.59
C GLU A 549 43.13 19.75 23.70
N LEU A 550 43.16 18.40 23.62
CA LEU A 550 42.58 17.53 24.65
C LEU A 550 43.34 17.60 25.99
N VAL A 551 44.67 17.70 25.96
CA VAL A 551 45.49 17.93 27.17
C VAL A 551 45.15 19.27 27.82
N GLN A 552 45.03 20.34 27.03
CA GLN A 552 44.67 21.68 27.53
C GLN A 552 43.23 21.77 28.04
N LEU A 553 42.32 20.98 27.45
CA LEU A 553 40.91 20.91 27.85
C LEU A 553 40.72 20.17 29.19
N GLY A 554 41.59 19.21 29.49
CA GLY A 554 41.47 18.27 30.60
C GLY A 554 40.36 17.23 30.36
N LYS A 555 40.14 16.35 31.35
CA LYS A 555 39.02 15.39 31.31
C LYS A 555 37.67 16.14 31.35
N ARG A 556 36.75 15.81 30.44
CA ARG A 556 35.41 16.40 30.36
C ARG A 556 34.34 15.32 30.37
N ARG A 557 33.15 15.75 30.75
CA ARG A 557 31.89 14.99 30.75
C ARG A 557 30.94 15.60 29.75
N GLU A 558 30.03 14.77 29.22
CA GLU A 558 29.00 15.17 28.25
C GLU A 558 29.56 15.88 26.99
N TYR A 559 30.84 15.66 26.67
CA TYR A 559 31.58 16.40 25.66
C TYR A 559 31.50 15.69 24.31
N TRP A 560 30.78 16.31 23.37
CA TRP A 560 30.66 15.88 21.99
C TRP A 560 31.11 17.02 21.07
N ARG A 561 32.11 16.78 20.22
CA ARG A 561 32.62 17.74 19.23
C ARG A 561 32.80 17.10 17.86
N GLY A 562 32.48 17.85 16.81
CA GLY A 562 32.59 17.39 15.42
C GLY A 562 32.11 18.46 14.44
N PHE A 563 32.10 18.16 13.13
CA PHE A 563 31.44 19.05 12.17
C PHE A 563 29.92 18.91 12.29
N ALA A 564 29.30 19.80 13.07
CA ALA A 564 27.88 19.73 13.39
C ALA A 564 26.95 20.15 12.24
N TYR A 565 25.83 19.42 12.10
CA TYR A 565 24.70 19.66 11.21
C TYR A 565 23.41 19.85 12.03
N TRP A 566 22.57 20.80 11.64
CA TRP A 566 21.28 21.14 12.28
C TRP A 566 20.19 21.33 11.22
N ASP A 567 18.93 21.12 11.60
CA ASP A 567 17.73 21.31 10.77
C ASP A 567 17.75 20.55 9.42
N ILE A 568 18.48 19.45 9.32
CA ILE A 568 18.63 18.67 8.07
C ILE A 568 17.45 17.70 7.92
N PRO A 569 16.66 17.78 6.82
CA PRO A 569 15.54 16.88 6.56
C PRO A 569 16.01 15.47 6.19
N ALA A 570 15.18 14.47 6.46
CA ALA A 570 15.42 13.12 6.00
C ALA A 570 15.22 13.01 4.47
N ILE A 571 16.21 12.45 3.79
CA ILE A 571 16.20 12.30 2.34
C ILE A 571 15.31 11.12 1.97
N LYS A 572 14.28 11.36 1.14
CA LYS A 572 13.30 10.37 0.66
C LYS A 572 13.47 10.02 -0.83
N ASP A 573 14.63 10.31 -1.40
CA ASP A 573 14.98 10.02 -2.79
C ASP A 573 15.79 8.72 -2.88
N ALA A 574 15.23 7.69 -3.52
CA ALA A 574 15.84 6.36 -3.63
C ALA A 574 17.16 6.34 -4.42
N SER A 575 17.48 7.38 -5.20
CA SER A 575 18.77 7.52 -5.88
C SER A 575 19.91 7.92 -4.92
N ASN A 576 19.58 8.48 -3.76
CA ASN A 576 20.57 8.99 -2.81
C ASN A 576 21.01 7.91 -1.82
N LYS A 577 22.32 7.64 -1.74
CA LYS A 577 22.89 6.64 -0.82
C LYS A 577 22.60 6.90 0.68
N ASN A 578 22.24 8.13 1.04
CA ASN A 578 21.92 8.55 2.41
C ASN A 578 20.40 8.68 2.64
N ALA A 579 19.56 8.17 1.72
CA ALA A 579 18.12 8.18 1.91
C ALA A 579 17.68 7.19 3.01
N ASP A 580 16.74 7.64 3.84
CA ASP A 580 16.14 6.83 4.89
C ASP A 580 14.62 6.96 4.82
N PHE A 581 13.97 5.90 4.34
CA PHE A 581 12.52 5.86 4.20
C PHE A 581 11.80 5.64 5.54
N THR A 582 12.45 4.98 6.51
CA THR A 582 11.86 4.60 7.80
C THR A 582 11.81 5.75 8.82
N TYR A 583 12.64 6.78 8.65
CA TYR A 583 12.64 7.94 9.55
C TYR A 583 11.50 8.93 9.23
N GLU A 584 10.44 8.95 10.03
CA GLU A 584 9.19 9.69 9.72
C GLU A 584 9.21 11.18 10.08
N LEU A 585 10.14 11.65 10.93
CA LEU A 585 10.17 13.04 11.38
C LEU A 585 10.77 13.99 10.31
N SER A 586 10.33 15.25 10.35
CA SER A 586 10.65 16.27 9.33
C SER A 586 12.13 16.64 9.23
N SER A 587 12.90 16.48 10.31
CA SER A 587 14.34 16.70 10.35
C SER A 587 15.00 15.87 11.44
N PHE A 588 16.27 15.50 11.22
CA PHE A 588 17.06 14.79 12.22
C PHE A 588 17.43 15.73 13.39
N PRO A 589 17.54 15.20 14.62
CA PRO A 589 18.25 15.88 15.71
C PRO A 589 19.64 16.34 15.27
N PRO A 590 20.20 17.40 15.89
CA PRO A 590 21.56 17.85 15.61
C PRO A 590 22.56 16.69 15.70
N TYR A 591 23.41 16.56 14.69
CA TYR A 591 24.36 15.45 14.55
C TYR A 591 25.71 15.93 14.00
N THR A 592 26.72 15.05 13.91
CA THR A 592 28.06 15.40 13.41
C THR A 592 28.47 14.55 12.22
N ALA A 593 29.22 15.14 11.29
CA ALA A 593 29.76 14.43 10.11
C ALA A 593 30.81 13.36 10.47
N GLY A 594 30.80 12.24 9.75
CA GLY A 594 31.58 11.03 10.03
C GLY A 594 33.10 11.18 10.07
N ALA A 595 33.64 12.19 9.38
CA ALA A 595 35.06 12.45 9.23
C ALA A 595 35.80 12.62 10.57
N LEU A 596 35.15 13.18 11.58
CA LEU A 596 35.62 13.08 12.96
C LEU A 596 34.46 13.33 13.95
N HIS A 597 34.29 12.39 14.88
CA HIS A 597 33.56 12.63 16.13
C HIS A 597 34.56 12.52 17.30
N ILE A 598 34.44 13.42 18.27
CA ILE A 598 35.18 13.38 19.54
C ILE A 598 34.14 13.27 20.67
N LEU A 599 34.16 12.19 21.44
CA LEU A 599 33.22 11.91 22.54
C LEU A 599 33.97 11.70 23.86
N SER A 600 33.45 12.23 24.97
CA SER A 600 33.87 11.81 26.31
C SER A 600 33.39 10.39 26.63
N LYS A 601 34.13 9.70 27.51
CA LYS A 601 33.84 8.32 27.94
C LYS A 601 32.41 8.12 28.45
N ASP A 602 31.84 9.09 29.16
CA ASP A 602 30.49 8.98 29.70
C ASP A 602 29.39 9.03 28.63
N LEU A 603 29.61 9.75 27.51
CA LEU A 603 28.71 9.67 26.34
C LEU A 603 28.75 8.29 25.69
N VAL A 604 29.92 7.66 25.59
CA VAL A 604 30.04 6.30 25.03
C VAL A 604 29.28 5.30 25.90
N ASN A 605 29.40 5.43 27.23
CA ASN A 605 28.66 4.63 28.19
C ASN A 605 27.14 4.88 28.12
N LEU A 606 26.71 6.11 27.85
CA LEU A 606 25.31 6.52 27.68
C LEU A 606 24.70 6.04 26.35
N ILE A 607 25.50 5.98 25.28
CA ILE A 607 25.12 5.39 23.99
C ILE A 607 25.02 3.86 24.09
N ALA A 608 25.87 3.22 24.89
CA ALA A 608 26.01 1.76 24.95
C ALA A 608 25.48 1.01 26.21
N PRO A 609 24.47 1.48 26.99
CA PRO A 609 23.99 0.70 28.13
C PRO A 609 23.40 -0.66 27.70
N PRO A 610 23.56 -1.72 28.53
CA PRO A 610 22.93 -3.01 28.31
C PRO A 610 21.39 -2.90 28.24
N GLY A 611 20.77 -3.66 27.34
CA GLY A 611 19.30 -3.84 27.30
C GLY A 611 18.47 -2.73 26.66
N ALA A 612 19.01 -1.53 26.42
CA ALA A 612 18.24 -0.45 25.78
C ALA A 612 17.90 -0.77 24.30
N SER A 613 16.64 -0.56 23.91
CA SER A 613 16.24 -0.57 22.49
C SER A 613 16.75 0.69 21.79
N ARG A 614 17.10 0.60 20.50
CA ARG A 614 17.69 1.68 19.71
C ARG A 614 17.17 1.64 18.27
N LEU A 615 16.80 2.82 17.75
CA LEU A 615 16.59 3.01 16.31
C LEU A 615 17.94 2.99 15.60
N PHE A 616 18.03 2.26 14.49
CA PHE A 616 19.17 2.29 13.57
C PHE A 616 18.68 2.82 12.23
N VAL A 617 19.23 3.95 11.79
CA VAL A 617 19.02 4.55 10.47
C VAL A 617 20.20 4.23 9.56
N LYS A 618 20.03 4.37 8.24
CA LYS A 618 21.01 3.92 7.24
C LYS A 618 22.37 4.64 7.27
N ASN A 619 22.42 5.85 7.83
CA ASN A 619 23.61 6.70 7.90
C ASN A 619 24.09 6.83 9.36
N GLU A 620 25.33 6.48 9.66
CA GLU A 620 25.82 6.41 11.04
C GLU A 620 25.92 7.79 11.70
N ASP A 621 26.21 8.82 10.91
CA ASP A 621 26.35 10.22 11.35
C ASP A 621 25.10 10.69 12.09
N GLN A 622 23.93 10.42 11.49
CA GLN A 622 22.61 10.76 11.99
C GLN A 622 22.26 9.93 13.24
N ASN A 623 22.78 8.71 13.34
CA ASN A 623 22.44 7.79 14.41
C ASN A 623 22.96 8.24 15.78
N LEU A 624 24.13 8.91 15.81
CA LEU A 624 24.67 9.53 17.03
C LEU A 624 23.76 10.63 17.58
N GLY A 625 23.24 11.49 16.71
CA GLY A 625 22.27 12.54 17.10
C GLY A 625 20.96 11.95 17.61
N LEU A 626 20.47 10.87 17.00
CA LEU A 626 19.27 10.16 17.46
C LEU A 626 19.45 9.54 18.85
N TRP A 627 20.59 8.89 19.13
CA TRP A 627 20.83 8.24 20.43
C TRP A 627 21.06 9.24 21.57
N LEU A 628 21.62 10.42 21.28
CA LEU A 628 21.82 11.48 22.29
C LEU A 628 20.63 12.44 22.42
N TYR A 629 19.65 12.42 21.50
CA TYR A 629 18.57 13.41 21.43
C TYR A 629 17.81 13.58 22.74
N ALA A 630 17.31 12.47 23.31
CA ALA A 630 16.52 12.42 24.55
C ALA A 630 17.33 12.84 25.79
N SER A 631 18.67 12.78 25.73
CA SER A 631 19.56 13.23 26.81
C SER A 631 19.72 14.74 26.86
N GLY A 632 19.18 15.49 25.88
CA GLY A 632 19.31 16.95 25.78
C GLY A 632 20.68 17.45 25.31
N ILE A 633 21.72 16.60 25.32
CA ILE A 633 23.10 16.89 24.92
C ILE A 633 23.16 17.25 23.42
N ARG A 634 24.07 18.16 23.04
CA ARG A 634 24.18 18.73 21.68
C ARG A 634 25.65 18.79 21.22
N PRO A 635 25.92 18.74 19.91
CA PRO A 635 27.28 18.76 19.39
C PRO A 635 27.90 20.16 19.45
N LEU A 636 29.17 20.23 19.85
CA LEU A 636 30.02 21.40 19.68
C LEU A 636 30.58 21.41 18.25
N HIS A 637 30.30 22.46 17.49
CA HIS A 637 30.77 22.60 16.11
C HIS A 637 32.29 22.87 16.05
N ASP A 638 32.99 22.20 15.14
CA ASP A 638 34.35 22.55 14.73
C ASP A 638 34.47 22.48 13.20
N HIS A 639 34.59 23.66 12.57
CA HIS A 639 34.69 23.79 11.11
C HIS A 639 35.98 23.17 10.54
N ARG A 640 36.99 22.87 11.36
CA ARG A 640 38.27 22.29 10.92
C ARG A 640 38.18 20.81 10.56
N ILE A 641 37.01 20.19 10.76
CA ILE A 641 36.63 18.85 10.34
C ILE A 641 35.79 18.97 9.07
N GLN A 642 36.08 18.22 7.99
CA GLN A 642 35.28 18.28 6.75
C GLN A 642 35.07 16.91 6.12
N GLN A 643 33.81 16.58 5.83
CA GLN A 643 33.45 15.45 4.96
C GLN A 643 33.58 15.78 3.47
N ALA A 644 33.46 17.05 3.10
CA ALA A 644 33.65 17.48 1.71
C ALA A 644 35.12 17.32 1.28
N GLN A 645 35.36 17.08 -0.02
CA GLN A 645 36.72 16.99 -0.55
C GLN A 645 37.29 18.40 -0.80
N VAL A 646 37.67 19.05 0.29
CA VAL A 646 38.12 20.45 0.37
C VAL A 646 39.48 20.52 1.08
N CYS A 647 40.18 21.66 0.99
CA CYS A 647 41.42 21.85 1.71
C CYS A 647 41.59 23.28 2.23
N GLU A 648 41.67 23.41 3.55
CA GLU A 648 42.09 24.61 4.27
C GLU A 648 43.27 24.27 5.20
N ASN A 649 44.14 25.24 5.48
CA ASN A 649 45.49 24.94 5.99
C ASN A 649 45.56 24.60 7.49
N ASP A 650 44.47 24.84 8.21
CA ASP A 650 44.23 24.62 9.63
C ASP A 650 43.26 23.45 9.92
N MET A 651 42.91 22.67 8.89
CA MET A 651 42.10 21.46 9.02
C MET A 651 42.73 20.45 9.98
N ILE A 652 41.90 19.89 10.87
CA ILE A 652 42.29 18.80 11.79
C ILE A 652 41.88 17.42 11.29
N ALA A 653 40.87 17.34 10.40
CA ALA A 653 40.42 16.11 9.76
C ALA A 653 40.01 16.40 8.30
N LYS A 654 40.76 15.84 7.33
CA LYS A 654 40.47 15.98 5.88
C LYS A 654 40.14 14.63 5.24
N HIS A 655 38.99 14.55 4.58
CA HIS A 655 38.57 13.43 3.74
C HIS A 655 39.25 13.38 2.35
N PHE A 656 39.50 12.16 1.86
CA PHE A 656 40.09 11.83 0.56
C PHE A 656 39.21 10.84 -0.23
N GLY A 657 38.03 11.33 -0.64
CA GLY A 657 37.07 10.57 -1.43
C GLY A 657 37.58 10.16 -2.82
N SER A 658 37.00 9.09 -3.38
CA SER A 658 37.36 8.56 -4.70
C SER A 658 36.68 9.26 -5.89
N GLN A 659 35.90 10.33 -5.63
CA GLN A 659 35.15 11.05 -6.67
C GLN A 659 36.01 12.06 -7.44
N TYR A 660 37.16 12.45 -6.87
CA TYR A 660 38.11 13.36 -7.50
C TYR A 660 39.55 12.97 -7.10
N THR A 661 40.46 12.92 -8.08
CA THR A 661 41.89 12.70 -7.84
C THR A 661 42.58 14.03 -7.55
N GLU A 662 43.23 14.15 -6.39
CA GLU A 662 44.04 15.32 -6.04
C GLU A 662 45.15 15.54 -7.11
N PRO A 663 45.55 16.79 -7.44
CA PRO A 663 46.41 17.07 -8.59
C PRO A 663 47.78 16.37 -8.59
N SER A 664 48.29 15.98 -7.43
CA SER A 664 49.55 15.25 -7.26
C SER A 664 49.43 13.72 -7.34
N GLY A 665 48.23 13.16 -7.27
CA GLY A 665 47.97 11.72 -7.18
C GLY A 665 48.35 11.05 -5.85
N PHE A 666 49.19 11.66 -5.01
CA PHE A 666 49.71 11.06 -3.77
C PHE A 666 48.82 11.24 -2.53
N GLY A 667 47.83 12.15 -2.59
CA GLY A 667 46.80 12.31 -1.55
C GLY A 667 47.37 12.55 -0.15
N ALA A 668 46.90 11.78 0.83
CA ALA A 668 47.31 11.91 2.23
C ALA A 668 48.84 11.83 2.45
N ARG A 669 49.59 11.10 1.60
CA ARG A 669 51.06 10.97 1.74
C ARG A 669 51.79 12.28 1.45
N GLU A 670 51.38 13.03 0.43
CA GLU A 670 51.95 14.35 0.14
C GLU A 670 51.54 15.38 1.21
N MET A 671 50.30 15.31 1.70
CA MET A 671 49.85 16.20 2.77
C MET A 671 50.65 15.99 4.06
N TYR A 672 50.92 14.74 4.43
CA TYR A 672 51.85 14.39 5.50
C TYR A 672 53.26 14.94 5.24
N ALA A 673 53.78 14.79 4.01
CA ALA A 673 55.09 15.32 3.64
C ALA A 673 55.16 16.87 3.70
N ASN A 674 54.07 17.58 3.35
CA ASN A 674 53.97 19.03 3.53
C ASN A 674 54.11 19.42 5.00
N LEU A 675 53.34 18.76 5.88
CA LEU A 675 53.32 19.03 7.32
C LEU A 675 54.68 18.77 7.97
N VAL A 676 55.33 17.65 7.65
CA VAL A 676 56.68 17.32 8.16
C VAL A 676 57.75 18.27 7.61
N ALA A 677 57.60 18.75 6.38
CA ALA A 677 58.50 19.74 5.77
C ALA A 677 58.23 21.20 6.21
N GLY A 678 57.23 21.46 7.06
CA GLY A 678 56.84 22.81 7.46
C GLY A 678 56.23 23.66 6.32
N ARG A 679 55.80 23.02 5.23
CA ARG A 679 54.99 23.65 4.17
C ARG A 679 53.55 23.79 4.65
N LYS A 680 52.71 24.53 3.92
CA LYS A 680 51.29 24.59 4.26
C LYS A 680 50.64 23.26 3.93
N MET A 681 49.69 22.83 4.76
CA MET A 681 48.99 21.55 4.60
C MET A 681 48.45 21.35 3.18
N CYS A 682 47.86 22.39 2.59
CA CYS A 682 47.21 22.34 1.28
C CYS A 682 48.09 22.75 0.09
N ASP A 683 49.40 22.94 0.25
CA ASP A 683 50.27 23.21 -0.91
C ASP A 683 50.27 21.99 -1.86
N GLY A 684 49.83 22.18 -3.11
CA GLY A 684 49.60 21.10 -4.10
C GLY A 684 48.16 20.56 -4.18
N PHE A 685 47.32 20.85 -3.19
CA PHE A 685 45.95 20.32 -3.09
C PHE A 685 44.88 21.24 -3.71
N LEU A 686 43.68 20.68 -3.92
CA LEU A 686 42.55 21.41 -4.50
C LEU A 686 41.96 22.49 -3.56
N GLN A 687 42.59 23.67 -3.52
CA GLN A 687 42.09 24.83 -2.77
C GLN A 687 40.96 25.59 -3.52
N ARG A 688 40.56 25.18 -4.73
CA ARG A 688 39.59 25.93 -5.57
C ARG A 688 38.18 26.00 -4.96
N TRP A 689 37.81 25.00 -4.15
CA TRP A 689 36.53 24.87 -3.45
C TRP A 689 36.67 25.33 -2.00
N CYS A 690 35.60 25.86 -1.39
CA CYS A 690 35.62 26.27 0.01
C CYS A 690 35.20 25.14 0.95
N GLY A 691 35.90 25.01 2.09
CA GLY A 691 35.39 24.22 3.21
C GLY A 691 34.06 24.77 3.75
N VAL A 692 33.12 23.89 4.09
CA VAL A 692 31.80 24.26 4.60
C VAL A 692 31.96 24.94 5.96
N CYS A 693 31.25 26.05 6.18
CA CYS A 693 31.35 26.89 7.38
C CYS A 693 32.73 27.51 7.67
N TYR A 694 33.73 27.46 6.78
CA TYR A 694 35.00 28.17 6.99
C TYR A 694 34.84 29.69 6.85
N PRO A 695 35.07 30.50 7.91
CA PRO A 695 34.83 31.95 7.86
C PRO A 695 35.82 32.71 6.94
N SER A 696 37.01 32.13 6.78
CA SER A 696 38.13 32.62 5.97
C SER A 696 37.96 32.38 4.47
N CYS A 697 37.19 31.35 4.07
CA CYS A 697 37.01 31.03 2.66
C CYS A 697 35.88 31.87 2.06
N ARG A 698 36.26 33.02 1.48
CA ARG A 698 35.36 33.92 0.74
C ARG A 698 35.90 34.11 -0.69
N ARG A 699 34.99 34.23 -1.67
CA ARG A 699 35.30 34.49 -3.10
C ARG A 699 36.12 33.39 -3.83
N ARG A 700 36.06 32.13 -3.40
CA ARG A 700 36.49 30.99 -4.24
C ARG A 700 35.29 30.43 -5.02
N ALA A 701 35.56 29.65 -6.07
CA ALA A 701 34.51 29.04 -6.90
C ALA A 701 33.89 27.82 -6.20
N ASN A 702 32.62 27.50 -6.50
CA ASN A 702 31.87 26.41 -5.86
C ASN A 702 31.87 26.59 -4.33
N HIS A 703 31.28 27.70 -3.89
CA HIS A 703 31.18 28.08 -2.49
C HIS A 703 30.10 27.23 -1.81
N TRP A 704 30.28 26.86 -0.54
CA TRP A 704 29.31 25.99 0.18
C TRP A 704 27.89 26.56 0.31
N ARG A 705 27.71 27.86 0.04
CA ARG A 705 26.39 28.52 -0.05
C ARG A 705 25.65 28.14 -1.32
N ASP A 706 26.39 27.93 -2.41
CA ASP A 706 25.90 27.49 -3.72
C ASP A 706 25.35 26.06 -3.63
N TRP A 707 25.80 25.28 -2.64
CA TRP A 707 25.29 23.94 -2.30
C TRP A 707 24.04 23.95 -1.41
N GLY A 708 23.46 25.14 -1.15
CA GLY A 708 22.26 25.26 -0.31
C GLY A 708 22.52 25.24 1.20
N TYR A 709 23.75 25.47 1.68
CA TYR A 709 24.03 25.57 3.12
C TYR A 709 24.11 27.03 3.63
N ALA A 710 23.57 27.24 4.83
CA ALA A 710 23.90 28.33 5.73
C ALA A 710 24.76 27.78 6.88
N CYS A 711 25.49 28.66 7.56
CA CYS A 711 26.33 28.29 8.70
C CYS A 711 26.20 29.31 9.83
N ASP A 712 26.18 28.79 11.05
CA ASP A 712 26.21 29.48 12.33
C ASP A 712 27.49 29.03 13.05
N ASP A 713 28.28 29.97 13.59
CA ASP A 713 29.61 29.67 14.14
C ASP A 713 29.58 28.75 15.38
N MET A 714 28.43 28.60 16.04
CA MET A 714 28.23 27.76 17.22
C MET A 714 27.49 26.46 16.90
N ARG A 715 26.48 26.50 16.02
CA ARG A 715 25.65 25.34 15.64
C ARG A 715 26.25 24.56 14.48
N GLY A 716 26.91 25.23 13.53
CA GLY A 716 27.41 24.63 12.30
C GLY A 716 26.47 24.77 11.12
N ALA A 717 26.39 23.73 10.28
CA ALA A 717 25.73 23.77 8.99
C ALA A 717 24.21 23.52 9.09
N THR A 718 23.43 24.39 8.46
CA THR A 718 21.97 24.28 8.24
C THR A 718 21.67 24.47 6.75
N LEU A 719 20.44 24.23 6.29
CA LEU A 719 20.05 24.64 4.93
C LEU A 719 19.84 26.16 4.84
N SER A 720 20.30 26.79 3.75
CA SER A 720 20.12 28.23 3.49
C SER A 720 18.70 28.55 3.05
N HIS A 721 18.17 27.75 2.14
CA HIS A 721 16.74 27.60 1.92
C HIS A 721 16.26 26.44 2.79
N ARG A 722 15.82 26.73 4.01
CA ARG A 722 14.81 25.88 4.65
C ARG A 722 13.63 25.77 3.67
N PRO A 723 13.12 24.56 3.37
CA PRO A 723 11.79 24.44 2.77
C PRO A 723 10.83 25.28 3.61
N SER A 724 9.94 26.07 2.98
CA SER A 724 8.94 26.85 3.70
C SER A 724 8.22 25.93 4.68
N VAL A 725 8.35 26.20 5.98
CA VAL A 725 8.12 25.24 7.08
C VAL A 725 7.01 24.27 6.71
N ALA A 726 7.37 23.02 6.41
CA ALA A 726 6.42 21.99 6.03
C ALA A 726 5.30 22.01 7.07
N PRO A 727 4.03 22.26 6.65
CA PRO A 727 3.02 22.92 7.47
C PRO A 727 2.98 22.30 8.86
N PRO A 728 3.12 23.16 9.91
CA PRO A 728 3.79 22.83 11.16
C PRO A 728 3.32 21.47 11.65
N SER A 729 4.27 20.52 11.65
CA SER A 729 4.19 19.10 11.23
C SER A 729 2.81 18.47 10.96
N THR A 730 2.78 17.33 10.26
CA THR A 730 1.54 16.52 10.20
C THR A 730 1.01 16.11 11.58
N LEU A 731 1.78 16.32 12.67
CA LEU A 731 1.39 16.15 14.06
C LEU A 731 1.04 17.47 14.82
N ASP A 732 1.46 18.66 14.37
CA ASP A 732 1.13 19.94 15.05
C ASP A 732 -0.03 20.70 14.36
N ALA A 733 -0.44 20.28 13.17
CA ALA A 733 -1.54 20.89 12.43
C ALA A 733 -2.90 20.71 13.17
N PRO A 734 -3.72 21.77 13.34
CA PRO A 734 -4.94 21.71 14.12
C PRO A 734 -5.99 20.79 13.47
N VAL A 735 -6.33 19.69 14.12
CA VAL A 735 -7.29 18.67 13.61
C VAL A 735 -8.69 19.26 13.40
N LYS A 736 -9.13 20.15 14.30
CA LYS A 736 -10.38 20.91 14.21
C LYS A 736 -10.08 22.41 14.22
N ILE A 737 -10.61 23.12 13.23
CA ILE A 737 -10.53 24.56 13.06
C ILE A 737 -11.81 25.17 13.62
N LEU A 738 -11.68 26.22 14.44
CA LEU A 738 -12.84 26.99 14.88
C LEU A 738 -13.38 27.80 13.69
N PRO A 739 -14.70 27.75 13.39
CA PRO A 739 -15.28 28.58 12.36
C PRO A 739 -15.20 30.06 12.76
N GLU A 740 -15.11 30.93 11.77
CA GLU A 740 -15.10 32.38 11.99
C GLU A 740 -16.44 32.84 12.63
N PRO A 741 -16.41 33.81 13.57
CA PRO A 741 -17.58 34.24 14.31
C PRO A 741 -18.49 35.14 13.47
N ALA A 742 -19.41 34.52 12.72
CA ALA A 742 -20.43 35.23 11.95
C ALA A 742 -21.83 35.16 12.61
N ILE A 743 -22.62 36.22 12.46
CA ILE A 743 -24.01 36.27 12.94
C ILE A 743 -24.93 35.79 11.80
N ILE A 744 -25.60 34.66 12.01
CA ILE A 744 -26.48 34.05 10.99
C ILE A 744 -27.62 35.01 10.63
N GLY A 745 -27.76 35.35 9.35
CA GLY A 745 -28.76 36.29 8.84
C GLY A 745 -28.32 37.77 8.83
N SER A 746 -27.06 38.06 9.18
CA SER A 746 -26.45 39.39 9.01
C SER A 746 -26.08 39.68 7.56
N ALA A 747 -25.50 40.85 7.30
CA ALA A 747 -24.89 41.17 6.00
C ALA A 747 -23.67 40.29 5.68
N ASP A 748 -22.95 39.83 6.71
CA ASP A 748 -21.72 39.03 6.59
C ASP A 748 -22.02 37.54 6.36
N ASP A 749 -23.12 37.03 6.93
CA ASP A 749 -23.60 35.65 6.71
C ASP A 749 -25.11 35.60 6.40
N PRO A 750 -25.53 36.07 5.22
CA PRO A 750 -26.94 36.16 4.84
C PRO A 750 -27.61 34.79 4.65
N TRP A 751 -28.92 34.76 4.81
CA TRP A 751 -29.74 33.57 4.58
C TRP A 751 -29.76 33.16 3.10
N ILE A 752 -29.44 31.90 2.83
CA ILE A 752 -29.74 31.23 1.55
C ILE A 752 -31.13 30.61 1.62
N ILE A 753 -31.47 30.01 2.77
CA ILE A 753 -32.82 29.54 3.11
C ILE A 753 -33.17 30.13 4.47
N PRO A 754 -34.09 31.12 4.55
CA PRO A 754 -34.44 31.80 5.79
C PRO A 754 -34.79 30.84 6.94
N GLY A 755 -34.13 31.03 8.09
CA GLY A 755 -34.30 30.21 9.28
C GLY A 755 -33.66 28.82 9.23
N LEU A 756 -33.00 28.43 8.13
CA LEU A 756 -32.51 27.06 7.92
C LEU A 756 -31.03 26.97 7.49
N LEU A 757 -30.59 27.82 6.57
CA LEU A 757 -29.23 27.79 6.00
C LEU A 757 -28.75 29.19 5.61
N SER A 758 -27.57 29.58 6.06
CA SER A 758 -26.83 30.76 5.61
C SER A 758 -25.62 30.34 4.74
N ARG A 759 -24.78 31.30 4.32
CA ARG A 759 -23.57 30.99 3.54
C ARG A 759 -22.56 30.15 4.32
N HIS A 760 -22.48 30.37 5.64
CA HIS A 760 -21.41 29.85 6.49
C HIS A 760 -21.89 28.96 7.64
N SER A 761 -23.19 28.90 7.96
CA SER A 761 -23.73 28.08 9.05
C SER A 761 -25.15 27.57 8.81
N THR A 762 -25.60 26.63 9.66
CA THR A 762 -27.02 26.47 9.98
C THR A 762 -27.25 26.81 11.46
N PRO A 763 -28.50 27.00 11.92
CA PRO A 763 -28.80 27.11 13.35
C PRO A 763 -28.43 25.88 14.19
N LEU A 764 -28.37 24.68 13.60
CA LEU A 764 -28.02 23.44 14.31
C LEU A 764 -26.53 23.13 14.31
N SER A 765 -25.75 23.72 13.39
CA SER A 765 -24.31 23.45 13.22
C SER A 765 -23.45 23.76 14.46
N GLY A 766 -23.97 24.52 15.42
CA GLY A 766 -23.33 24.81 16.72
C GLY A 766 -23.93 24.08 17.93
N THR A 767 -24.98 23.27 17.76
CA THR A 767 -25.73 22.64 18.88
C THR A 767 -25.34 21.16 19.04
N ASP A 768 -26.08 20.41 19.88
CA ASP A 768 -26.02 18.94 19.89
C ASP A 768 -26.94 18.28 18.84
N ASP A 769 -27.88 19.03 18.26
CA ASP A 769 -28.80 18.59 17.20
C ASP A 769 -28.19 18.69 15.77
N TRP A 770 -26.91 19.04 15.66
CA TRP A 770 -26.14 19.06 14.39
C TRP A 770 -26.28 17.77 13.55
N HIS A 771 -26.49 16.63 14.21
CA HIS A 771 -26.61 15.31 13.60
C HIS A 771 -27.90 15.13 12.77
N LEU A 772 -28.91 15.98 12.97
CA LEU A 772 -30.15 16.01 12.21
C LEU A 772 -29.96 16.59 10.80
N LEU A 773 -28.88 17.34 10.57
CA LEU A 773 -28.53 17.87 9.25
C LEU A 773 -28.08 16.73 8.34
N HIS A 774 -28.75 16.55 7.21
CA HIS A 774 -28.43 15.54 6.21
C HIS A 774 -28.21 16.22 4.85
N MET A 775 -27.07 15.96 4.21
CA MET A 775 -26.82 16.38 2.84
C MET A 775 -26.91 15.19 1.88
N LEU A 776 -27.59 15.46 0.76
CA LEU A 776 -27.79 14.58 -0.38
C LEU A 776 -27.44 15.35 -1.66
N CYS A 777 -27.02 14.64 -2.70
CA CYS A 777 -26.68 15.25 -3.98
C CYS A 777 -27.42 14.57 -5.14
N TRP A 778 -27.89 15.38 -6.10
CA TRP A 778 -28.50 14.88 -7.34
C TRP A 778 -28.04 15.68 -8.56
N THR A 779 -27.05 15.16 -9.27
CA THR A 779 -26.37 15.85 -10.38
C THR A 779 -26.84 15.44 -11.78
N THR A 780 -27.87 14.57 -11.88
CA THR A 780 -28.43 14.06 -13.14
C THR A 780 -29.88 14.54 -13.33
N GLY A 781 -30.47 14.41 -14.52
CA GLY A 781 -31.79 15.00 -14.82
C GLY A 781 -32.94 14.48 -13.95
N VAL A 782 -34.07 15.21 -13.99
CA VAL A 782 -35.29 14.89 -13.21
C VAL A 782 -35.84 13.51 -13.61
N GLU A 783 -35.75 13.18 -14.90
CA GLU A 783 -36.17 11.91 -15.50
C GLU A 783 -35.39 10.69 -14.99
N THR A 784 -34.22 10.89 -14.39
CA THR A 784 -33.43 9.80 -13.78
C THR A 784 -33.81 9.49 -12.33
N PHE A 785 -34.70 10.29 -11.71
CA PHE A 785 -35.07 10.15 -10.30
C PHE A 785 -36.08 9.00 -10.08
N GLN A 786 -35.54 7.78 -10.00
CA GLN A 786 -36.30 6.54 -9.77
C GLN A 786 -37.00 6.44 -8.41
N GLU A 787 -37.98 5.55 -8.32
CA GLU A 787 -38.74 5.24 -7.10
C GLU A 787 -37.85 4.90 -5.90
N ARG A 788 -36.77 4.14 -6.11
CA ARG A 788 -35.83 3.75 -5.04
C ARG A 788 -35.23 4.93 -4.29
N HIS A 789 -35.08 6.08 -4.94
CA HIS A 789 -34.50 7.28 -4.33
C HIS A 789 -35.51 7.94 -3.38
N TYR A 790 -36.81 7.96 -3.72
CA TYR A 790 -37.85 8.35 -2.77
C TYR A 790 -37.94 7.39 -1.58
N GLN A 791 -37.81 6.08 -1.84
CA GLN A 791 -37.80 5.08 -0.77
C GLN A 791 -36.58 5.25 0.15
N ALA A 792 -35.41 5.58 -0.40
CA ALA A 792 -34.21 5.91 0.38
C ALA A 792 -34.39 7.17 1.25
N LEU A 793 -35.01 8.24 0.72
CA LEU A 793 -35.40 9.43 1.50
C LEU A 793 -36.34 9.05 2.67
N GLU A 794 -37.34 8.21 2.42
CA GLU A 794 -38.27 7.73 3.45
C GLU A 794 -37.54 6.92 4.54
N THR A 795 -36.50 6.14 4.22
CA THR A 795 -35.71 5.44 5.26
C THR A 795 -34.98 6.38 6.22
N ILE A 796 -34.59 7.59 5.78
CA ILE A 796 -33.98 8.60 6.66
C ILE A 796 -35.02 9.08 7.68
N TRP A 797 -36.21 9.46 7.21
CA TRP A 797 -37.27 9.97 8.10
C TRP A 797 -37.99 8.90 8.92
N ALA A 798 -37.97 7.63 8.51
CA ALA A 798 -38.45 6.53 9.34
C ALA A 798 -37.56 6.31 10.57
N HIS A 799 -36.24 6.51 10.43
CA HIS A 799 -35.27 6.36 11.51
C HIS A 799 -35.05 7.66 12.31
N GLU A 800 -35.14 8.83 11.67
CA GLU A 800 -35.02 10.15 12.28
C GLU A 800 -36.04 11.15 11.68
N PRO A 801 -37.27 11.20 12.21
CA PRO A 801 -38.33 12.10 11.72
C PRO A 801 -38.00 13.61 11.81
N ARG A 802 -37.02 14.00 12.65
CA ARG A 802 -36.55 15.39 12.77
C ARG A 802 -35.47 15.77 11.74
N ALA A 803 -35.03 14.83 10.89
CA ALA A 803 -33.97 15.05 9.93
C ALA A 803 -34.29 16.17 8.91
N ILE A 804 -33.32 17.07 8.72
CA ILE A 804 -33.37 18.20 7.79
C ILE A 804 -32.48 17.88 6.59
N LEU A 805 -33.10 17.65 5.44
CA LEU A 805 -32.44 17.17 4.22
C LEU A 805 -32.20 18.33 3.25
N PHE A 806 -30.93 18.55 2.90
CA PHE A 806 -30.51 19.46 1.85
C PHE A 806 -30.12 18.66 0.60
N MET A 807 -30.90 18.80 -0.48
CA MET A 807 -30.65 18.18 -1.77
C MET A 807 -29.91 19.16 -2.68
N PHE A 808 -28.59 19.09 -2.74
CA PHE A 808 -27.80 19.90 -3.66
C PHE A 808 -27.93 19.32 -5.07
N SER A 809 -28.46 20.10 -6.02
CA SER A 809 -28.77 19.61 -7.37
C SER A 809 -28.46 20.59 -8.49
N THR A 810 -27.92 20.04 -9.58
CA THR A 810 -27.73 20.76 -10.85
C THR A 810 -29.01 20.82 -11.69
N THR A 811 -30.07 20.05 -11.34
CA THR A 811 -31.22 19.78 -12.23
C THR A 811 -32.62 19.85 -11.58
N LEU A 812 -32.79 19.43 -10.32
CA LEU A 812 -34.10 19.38 -9.66
C LEU A 812 -34.64 20.79 -9.35
N PRO A 813 -35.96 21.04 -9.50
CA PRO A 813 -36.60 22.30 -9.12
C PRO A 813 -36.93 22.35 -7.61
N ASP A 814 -37.17 23.56 -7.09
CA ASP A 814 -37.28 23.84 -5.65
C ASP A 814 -38.55 23.30 -4.98
N ASP A 815 -39.55 22.91 -5.78
CA ASP A 815 -40.86 22.35 -5.41
C ASP A 815 -40.93 20.81 -5.56
N PHE A 816 -39.86 20.16 -6.04
CA PHE A 816 -39.84 18.73 -6.40
C PHE A 816 -40.26 17.79 -5.26
N PHE A 817 -40.07 18.19 -4.00
CA PHE A 817 -40.40 17.40 -2.81
C PHE A 817 -41.62 17.92 -2.02
N ASP A 818 -42.52 18.67 -2.65
CA ASP A 818 -43.64 19.33 -1.96
C ASP A 818 -44.67 18.40 -1.33
N ALA A 819 -44.71 17.13 -1.73
CA ALA A 819 -45.41 16.09 -0.97
C ALA A 819 -44.86 16.00 0.47
N TYR A 820 -43.55 15.75 0.61
CA TYR A 820 -42.89 15.64 1.91
C TYR A 820 -42.98 16.95 2.72
N ARG A 821 -42.79 18.11 2.07
CA ARG A 821 -42.92 19.42 2.73
C ARG A 821 -44.32 19.65 3.30
N ARG A 822 -45.39 19.31 2.56
CA ARG A 822 -46.78 19.42 3.06
C ARG A 822 -47.02 18.54 4.28
N HIS A 823 -46.56 17.28 4.25
CA HIS A 823 -46.69 16.33 5.36
C HIS A 823 -45.73 16.56 6.56
N GLY A 824 -44.97 17.67 6.54
CA GLY A 824 -44.18 18.17 7.67
C GLY A 824 -42.70 17.77 7.65
N TYR A 825 -42.25 17.00 6.67
CA TYR A 825 -40.86 16.55 6.56
C TYR A 825 -39.97 17.65 5.97
N ALA A 826 -38.82 17.88 6.61
CA ALA A 826 -37.93 18.98 6.30
C ALA A 826 -36.96 18.59 5.17
N ILE A 827 -37.32 18.92 3.92
CA ILE A 827 -36.43 18.85 2.76
C ILE A 827 -36.42 20.17 1.99
N ARG A 828 -35.26 20.51 1.42
CA ARG A 828 -35.06 21.64 0.49
C ARG A 828 -34.12 21.23 -0.62
N VAL A 829 -34.45 21.57 -1.86
CA VAL A 829 -33.49 21.56 -2.96
C VAL A 829 -32.64 22.82 -2.88
N ILE A 830 -31.35 22.68 -3.18
CA ILE A 830 -30.41 23.79 -3.35
C ILE A 830 -29.86 23.67 -4.76
N ARG A 831 -30.23 24.64 -5.59
CA ARG A 831 -29.68 24.81 -6.94
C ARG A 831 -28.17 25.02 -6.84
N VAL A 832 -27.37 24.22 -7.55
CA VAL A 832 -25.92 24.40 -7.67
C VAL A 832 -25.47 24.53 -9.12
N ASP A 833 -24.69 25.57 -9.36
CA ASP A 833 -23.91 25.85 -10.55
C ASP A 833 -22.64 26.61 -10.15
N GLN A 834 -21.74 26.84 -11.11
CA GLN A 834 -20.47 27.55 -10.90
C GLN A 834 -20.66 28.89 -10.17
N LYS A 835 -21.62 29.70 -10.65
CA LYS A 835 -21.87 31.04 -10.12
C LYS A 835 -22.37 30.97 -8.68
N THR A 836 -23.34 30.11 -8.40
CA THR A 836 -23.93 29.95 -7.06
C THR A 836 -22.92 29.45 -6.03
N LEU A 837 -21.91 28.67 -6.46
CA LEU A 837 -20.79 28.25 -5.61
C LEU A 837 -19.78 29.39 -5.35
N LEU A 838 -19.49 30.23 -6.35
CA LEU A 838 -18.58 31.36 -6.20
C LEU A 838 -19.22 32.51 -5.38
N ASP A 839 -20.45 32.91 -5.71
CA ASP A 839 -21.20 34.02 -5.09
C ASP A 839 -21.52 33.79 -3.60
N ASN A 840 -21.54 32.52 -3.14
CA ASN A 840 -21.75 32.16 -1.74
C ASN A 840 -20.46 31.85 -0.96
N GLY A 841 -19.29 32.03 -1.56
CA GLY A 841 -18.01 31.69 -0.90
C GLY A 841 -17.89 30.20 -0.58
N TRP A 842 -18.42 29.34 -1.45
CA TRP A 842 -18.53 27.89 -1.27
C TRP A 842 -17.29 27.13 -1.79
N TYR A 843 -16.13 27.66 -1.40
CA TYR A 843 -14.80 27.05 -1.50
C TYR A 843 -14.12 27.05 -0.12
N LEU A 844 -12.99 26.35 0.04
CA LEU A 844 -12.23 26.24 1.31
C LEU A 844 -10.80 26.81 1.25
N GLY A 845 -10.36 27.29 0.09
CA GLY A 845 -9.07 27.92 -0.12
C GLY A 845 -8.87 28.36 -1.58
N PRO A 846 -7.67 28.85 -1.95
CA PRO A 846 -7.40 29.39 -3.27
C PRO A 846 -7.52 28.34 -4.40
N LYS A 847 -7.12 27.08 -4.18
CA LYS A 847 -7.15 26.06 -5.24
C LYS A 847 -8.54 25.51 -5.48
N SER A 848 -9.30 25.25 -4.41
CA SER A 848 -10.70 24.87 -4.51
C SER A 848 -11.57 25.99 -5.10
N LYS A 849 -11.13 27.26 -5.03
CA LYS A 849 -11.69 28.38 -5.79
C LYS A 849 -11.27 28.36 -7.27
N GLU A 850 -9.97 28.25 -7.56
CA GLU A 850 -9.43 28.13 -8.93
C GLU A 850 -10.09 26.98 -9.72
N TRP A 851 -10.37 25.85 -9.06
CA TRP A 851 -11.09 24.72 -9.65
C TRP A 851 -12.52 25.07 -10.08
N LEU A 852 -13.25 25.83 -9.25
CA LEU A 852 -14.57 26.36 -9.62
C LEU A 852 -14.48 27.41 -10.73
N GLU A 853 -13.48 28.29 -10.71
CA GLU A 853 -13.28 29.28 -11.79
C GLU A 853 -13.00 28.61 -13.13
N ASN A 854 -12.41 27.41 -13.13
CA ASN A 854 -12.17 26.57 -14.31
C ASN A 854 -13.34 25.61 -14.65
N TRP A 855 -14.54 25.76 -14.09
CA TRP A 855 -15.68 24.82 -14.25
C TRP A 855 -15.89 24.28 -15.66
N ASP A 856 -15.96 25.16 -16.68
CA ASP A 856 -16.26 24.77 -18.07
C ASP A 856 -15.18 23.93 -18.74
N LYS A 857 -13.93 24.02 -18.25
CA LYS A 857 -12.83 23.14 -18.68
C LYS A 857 -13.04 21.71 -18.17
N TRP A 858 -13.66 21.55 -17.01
CA TRP A 858 -13.86 20.26 -16.34
C TRP A 858 -15.21 19.62 -16.65
N SER A 859 -16.25 20.41 -16.90
CA SER A 859 -17.65 19.97 -17.03
C SER A 859 -17.91 19.00 -18.18
N SER A 860 -17.03 18.98 -19.19
CA SER A 860 -17.05 18.06 -20.33
C SER A 860 -16.43 16.68 -20.04
N GLY A 861 -15.73 16.52 -18.91
CA GLY A 861 -14.96 15.31 -18.58
C GLY A 861 -15.78 14.21 -17.89
N PRO A 862 -15.37 12.93 -18.02
CA PRO A 862 -16.21 11.77 -17.73
C PRO A 862 -16.59 11.59 -16.25
N SER A 863 -15.76 12.05 -15.31
CA SER A 863 -16.01 11.91 -13.87
C SER A 863 -16.53 13.19 -13.20
N PHE A 864 -16.74 14.27 -13.95
CA PHE A 864 -16.95 15.62 -13.39
C PHE A 864 -18.07 15.68 -12.34
N PHE A 865 -19.24 15.13 -12.64
CA PHE A 865 -20.37 15.17 -11.69
C PHE A 865 -20.14 14.31 -10.44
N SER A 866 -19.32 13.25 -10.53
CA SER A 866 -18.86 12.51 -9.34
C SER A 866 -17.93 13.39 -8.51
N HIS A 867 -16.95 14.03 -9.15
CA HIS A 867 -15.97 14.91 -8.51
C HIS A 867 -16.62 16.16 -7.89
N LEU A 868 -17.67 16.71 -8.50
CA LEU A 868 -18.52 17.76 -7.92
C LEU A 868 -19.24 17.26 -6.67
N THR A 869 -19.67 16.00 -6.64
CA THR A 869 -20.31 15.39 -5.47
C THR A 869 -19.29 15.14 -4.34
N ASP A 870 -18.04 14.79 -4.68
CA ASP A 870 -16.92 14.75 -3.72
C ASP A 870 -16.57 16.15 -3.18
N TYR A 871 -16.55 17.18 -4.04
CA TYR A 871 -16.35 18.58 -3.65
C TYR A 871 -17.41 19.03 -2.64
N LEU A 872 -18.69 18.81 -2.96
CA LEU A 872 -19.82 19.20 -2.12
C LEU A 872 -19.83 18.46 -0.77
N ARG A 873 -19.55 17.15 -0.72
CA ARG A 873 -19.58 16.39 0.55
C ARG A 873 -18.50 16.85 1.52
N PHE A 874 -17.29 17.17 1.05
CA PHE A 874 -16.24 17.73 1.91
C PHE A 874 -16.53 19.19 2.32
N LEU A 875 -17.01 20.01 1.39
CA LEU A 875 -17.43 21.40 1.66
C LEU A 875 -18.49 21.48 2.76
N PHE A 876 -19.53 20.65 2.67
CA PHE A 876 -20.65 20.64 3.60
C PHE A 876 -20.24 20.16 4.99
N LEU A 877 -19.53 19.04 5.08
CA LEU A 877 -19.04 18.52 6.35
C LEU A 877 -18.03 19.47 7.01
N PHE A 878 -17.30 20.27 6.22
CA PHE A 878 -16.45 21.34 6.74
C PHE A 878 -17.25 22.52 7.31
N LYS A 879 -18.12 23.17 6.53
CA LYS A 879 -18.80 24.42 6.94
C LYS A 879 -19.97 24.18 7.91
N PHE A 880 -20.82 23.20 7.60
CA PHE A 880 -22.09 22.98 8.29
C PHE A 880 -22.07 21.78 9.23
N GLY A 881 -21.35 20.71 8.86
CA GLY A 881 -21.40 19.42 9.55
C GLY A 881 -22.76 18.73 9.40
N GLY A 882 -22.91 17.58 10.04
CA GLY A 882 -24.07 16.70 9.92
C GLY A 882 -23.69 15.36 9.32
N THR A 883 -24.63 14.76 8.58
CA THR A 883 -24.48 13.48 7.89
C THR A 883 -24.48 13.69 6.37
N TYR A 884 -23.54 13.09 5.66
CA TYR A 884 -23.60 12.92 4.20
C TYR A 884 -24.00 11.48 3.84
N LEU A 885 -24.86 11.35 2.82
CA LEU A 885 -25.29 10.08 2.25
C LEU A 885 -25.30 10.17 0.72
N ASP A 886 -24.72 9.17 0.04
CA ASP A 886 -25.04 8.91 -1.36
C ASP A 886 -26.50 8.41 -1.48
N MET A 887 -27.20 8.77 -2.57
CA MET A 887 -28.67 8.58 -2.74
C MET A 887 -29.13 7.11 -2.88
N ASP A 888 -28.19 6.18 -2.84
CA ASP A 888 -28.29 4.74 -2.96
C ASP A 888 -27.84 4.01 -1.67
N ALA A 889 -27.59 4.74 -0.57
CA ALA A 889 -27.24 4.23 0.75
C ALA A 889 -28.38 4.41 1.79
N PRO A 890 -29.49 3.63 1.69
CA PRO A 890 -30.60 3.73 2.62
C PRO A 890 -30.31 3.10 4.00
N TRP A 891 -30.80 3.75 5.05
CA TRP A 891 -30.75 3.23 6.41
C TRP A 891 -31.66 2.02 6.60
N ILE A 892 -31.16 1.05 7.36
CA ILE A 892 -31.95 -0.07 7.93
C ILE A 892 -31.96 -0.06 9.46
N ARG A 893 -31.19 0.85 10.09
CA ARG A 893 -31.20 1.17 11.53
C ARG A 893 -30.51 2.52 11.76
N SER A 894 -30.92 3.27 12.80
CA SER A 894 -30.25 4.53 13.14
C SER A 894 -28.86 4.30 13.78
N PRO A 895 -27.84 5.14 13.53
CA PRO A 895 -26.58 5.10 14.28
C PRO A 895 -26.85 5.43 15.77
N PRO A 896 -26.53 4.54 16.73
CA PRO A 896 -27.09 4.59 18.09
C PRO A 896 -26.51 5.69 19.01
N ASN A 897 -25.57 6.49 18.51
CA ASN A 897 -25.02 7.65 19.21
C ASN A 897 -25.05 8.87 18.28
N SER A 898 -25.90 9.85 18.61
CA SER A 898 -26.05 11.11 17.87
C SER A 898 -24.78 11.98 17.89
N LYS A 899 -23.86 11.76 18.83
CA LYS A 899 -22.60 12.49 18.95
C LYS A 899 -21.41 11.79 18.26
N LEU A 900 -21.63 10.64 17.62
CA LEU A 900 -20.57 9.88 16.93
C LEU A 900 -20.15 10.56 15.62
N GLU A 901 -18.84 10.76 15.45
CA GLU A 901 -18.24 11.26 14.21
C GLU A 901 -17.55 10.09 13.49
N PHE A 902 -17.95 9.78 12.25
CA PHE A 902 -17.59 8.53 11.59
C PHE A 902 -17.50 8.57 10.05
N ILE A 903 -16.77 7.60 9.51
CA ILE A 903 -16.68 7.26 8.08
C ILE A 903 -16.63 5.73 7.91
N GLY A 904 -17.20 5.20 6.82
CA GLY A 904 -17.09 3.78 6.48
C GLY A 904 -15.77 3.42 5.80
N ALA A 905 -15.15 2.33 6.22
CA ALA A 905 -14.10 1.65 5.47
C ALA A 905 -14.68 0.62 4.49
N ASP A 906 -13.95 0.32 3.43
CA ASP A 906 -14.16 -0.83 2.54
C ASP A 906 -12.78 -1.37 2.08
N TYR A 907 -12.72 -2.46 1.32
CA TYR A 907 -11.45 -3.14 0.98
C TYR A 907 -11.25 -3.27 -0.53
N SER A 908 -10.09 -2.85 -1.04
CA SER A 908 -9.69 -3.13 -2.43
C SER A 908 -8.96 -4.47 -2.54
N THR A 909 -9.24 -5.21 -3.61
CA THR A 909 -8.55 -6.46 -3.98
C THR A 909 -7.49 -6.25 -5.07
N LEU A 910 -7.24 -5.01 -5.47
CA LEU A 910 -6.27 -4.65 -6.50
C LEU A 910 -4.92 -4.31 -5.88
N ALA A 911 -3.87 -5.04 -6.26
CA ALA A 911 -2.51 -4.79 -5.77
C ALA A 911 -1.97 -3.38 -6.13
N SER A 912 -2.57 -2.70 -7.12
CA SER A 912 -2.27 -1.30 -7.48
C SER A 912 -2.78 -0.28 -6.47
N ASP A 913 -3.66 -0.67 -5.55
CA ASP A 913 -4.27 0.27 -4.58
C ASP A 913 -3.53 0.32 -3.23
N LEU A 914 -2.66 -0.66 -2.95
CA LEU A 914 -1.90 -0.76 -1.70
C LEU A 914 -0.98 0.45 -1.45
N ASP A 915 -0.58 1.16 -2.52
CA ASP A 915 0.14 2.43 -2.45
C ASP A 915 -0.64 3.53 -1.71
N TRP A 916 -1.98 3.45 -1.64
CA TRP A 916 -2.84 4.51 -1.10
C TRP A 916 -3.87 4.07 -0.04
N THR A 917 -4.00 2.77 0.24
CA THR A 917 -4.83 2.20 1.34
C THR A 917 -4.28 2.57 2.73
N LEU A 918 -5.04 2.32 3.80
CA LEU A 918 -4.60 2.55 5.19
C LEU A 918 -3.63 1.47 5.70
N ASP A 919 -3.70 0.26 5.14
CA ASP A 919 -2.96 -0.94 5.54
C ASP A 919 -2.70 -1.89 4.36
N GLU A 920 -1.94 -2.96 4.62
CA GLU A 920 -1.56 -4.01 3.65
C GLU A 920 -2.74 -4.93 3.28
N ASP A 921 -3.79 -4.99 4.10
CA ASP A 921 -5.03 -5.73 3.82
C ASP A 921 -5.93 -5.01 2.80
N GLY A 922 -5.55 -3.80 2.36
CA GLY A 922 -6.23 -3.05 1.32
C GLY A 922 -7.40 -2.20 1.80
N MET A 923 -7.47 -1.87 3.10
CA MET A 923 -8.52 -1.01 3.66
C MET A 923 -8.45 0.40 3.07
N TYR A 924 -9.55 0.89 2.51
CA TYR A 924 -9.71 2.28 2.08
C TYR A 924 -10.96 2.90 2.72
N LEU A 925 -11.07 4.22 2.68
CA LEU A 925 -12.22 4.96 3.20
C LEU A 925 -13.17 5.30 2.06
N ALA A 926 -14.40 4.83 2.17
CA ALA A 926 -15.47 5.10 1.21
C ALA A 926 -16.27 6.33 1.68
N PRO A 927 -16.21 7.47 0.97
CA PRO A 927 -16.86 8.70 1.42
C PRO A 927 -18.39 8.72 1.19
N GLY A 928 -19.02 7.57 0.95
CA GLY A 928 -20.44 7.49 0.59
C GLY A 928 -21.41 7.59 1.76
N VAL A 929 -20.93 7.30 2.99
CA VAL A 929 -21.66 7.57 4.22
C VAL A 929 -20.69 8.13 5.25
N MET A 930 -20.92 9.37 5.69
CA MET A 930 -20.04 10.11 6.60
C MET A 930 -20.86 10.93 7.60
N ARG A 931 -20.40 11.09 8.83
CA ARG A 931 -21.01 11.99 9.82
C ARG A 931 -19.96 12.73 10.62
N PHE A 932 -19.99 14.06 10.62
CA PHE A 932 -18.98 14.90 11.30
C PHE A 932 -19.58 16.22 11.79
N ARG A 933 -19.13 16.73 12.94
CA ARG A 933 -19.33 18.14 13.31
C ARG A 933 -18.52 19.02 12.35
N ARG A 934 -18.91 20.29 12.20
CA ARG A 934 -18.18 21.23 11.35
C ARG A 934 -16.74 21.48 11.83
N GLY A 935 -15.87 21.88 10.89
CA GLY A 935 -14.53 22.38 11.17
C GLY A 935 -13.37 21.38 11.12
N TRP A 936 -13.57 20.12 10.73
CA TRP A 936 -12.44 19.19 10.55
C TRP A 936 -11.48 19.67 9.45
N ALA A 937 -10.22 19.96 9.82
CA ALA A 937 -9.20 20.44 8.89
C ALA A 937 -8.96 19.47 7.72
N LEU A 938 -9.17 18.17 7.97
CA LEU A 938 -9.15 17.09 7.00
C LEU A 938 -9.87 17.46 5.68
N PHE A 939 -11.07 18.03 5.73
CA PHE A 939 -11.85 18.33 4.52
C PHE A 939 -11.29 19.51 3.71
N ARG A 940 -10.79 20.55 4.37
CA ARG A 940 -10.05 21.64 3.71
C ARG A 940 -8.75 21.13 3.08
N ASP A 941 -7.98 20.36 3.83
CA ASP A 941 -6.68 19.84 3.40
C ASP A 941 -6.84 18.85 2.23
N ILE A 942 -7.94 18.07 2.20
CA ILE A 942 -8.37 17.28 1.04
C ILE A 942 -8.72 18.20 -0.13
N MET A 943 -9.58 19.20 0.05
CA MET A 943 -10.03 20.04 -1.08
C MET A 943 -8.88 20.83 -1.72
N GLU A 944 -7.95 21.38 -0.93
CA GLU A 944 -6.77 22.11 -1.41
C GLU A 944 -5.63 21.22 -1.94
N SER A 945 -5.75 19.89 -1.85
CA SER A 945 -4.82 18.94 -2.47
C SER A 945 -5.43 18.26 -3.71
N ALA A 946 -6.65 17.74 -3.59
CA ALA A 946 -7.37 17.03 -4.64
C ALA A 946 -7.86 17.95 -5.77
N PHE A 947 -8.41 19.12 -5.44
CA PHE A 947 -8.86 20.12 -6.42
C PHE A 947 -7.78 21.20 -6.64
N SER A 948 -6.56 20.74 -6.93
CA SER A 948 -5.40 21.58 -7.24
C SER A 948 -5.10 21.59 -8.75
N PRO A 949 -4.11 22.36 -9.25
CA PRO A 949 -3.70 22.30 -10.67
C PRO A 949 -3.24 20.91 -11.18
N LEU A 950 -3.06 19.92 -10.29
CA LEU A 950 -2.80 18.52 -10.62
C LEU A 950 -4.08 17.68 -10.81
N TYR A 951 -5.27 18.29 -10.68
CA TYR A 951 -6.57 17.64 -10.86
C TYR A 951 -6.72 17.05 -12.27
N SER A 952 -7.18 15.80 -12.33
CA SER A 952 -7.62 15.12 -13.57
C SER A 952 -9.07 14.67 -13.43
N VAL A 953 -9.86 14.94 -14.46
CA VAL A 953 -11.28 14.53 -14.54
C VAL A 953 -11.46 13.09 -15.04
N ASP A 954 -10.38 12.44 -15.50
CA ASP A 954 -10.39 11.05 -15.97
C ASP A 954 -10.27 10.04 -14.82
N CYS A 955 -9.63 10.44 -13.72
CA CYS A 955 -9.43 9.57 -12.55
C CYS A 955 -10.62 9.61 -11.57
N PHE A 956 -11.67 8.84 -11.88
CA PHE A 956 -12.91 8.71 -11.09
C PHE A 956 -12.74 8.58 -9.56
N GLY A 957 -11.70 7.89 -9.09
CA GLY A 957 -11.44 7.67 -7.66
C GLY A 957 -10.51 8.69 -6.99
N CYS A 958 -9.86 9.59 -7.76
CA CYS A 958 -8.73 10.37 -7.26
C CYS A 958 -9.13 11.42 -6.22
N VAL A 959 -10.27 12.11 -6.39
CA VAL A 959 -10.69 13.20 -5.47
C VAL A 959 -11.57 12.73 -4.33
N GLY A 960 -12.30 11.62 -4.49
CA GLY A 960 -13.13 11.01 -3.45
C GLY A 960 -12.32 10.04 -2.58
N PRO A 961 -12.52 8.72 -2.72
CA PRO A 961 -11.96 7.71 -1.82
C PRO A 961 -10.43 7.77 -1.69
N ARG A 962 -9.69 8.00 -2.79
CA ARG A 962 -8.22 8.04 -2.74
C ARG A 962 -7.70 9.24 -1.96
N ALA A 963 -8.30 10.41 -2.13
CA ALA A 963 -7.88 11.61 -1.41
C ALA A 963 -8.15 11.50 0.10
N ILE A 964 -9.37 11.11 0.50
CA ILE A 964 -9.70 10.97 1.92
C ILE A 964 -8.91 9.85 2.60
N THR A 965 -8.69 8.72 1.93
CA THR A 965 -7.85 7.63 2.47
C THR A 965 -6.40 8.10 2.66
N SER A 966 -5.81 8.78 1.65
CA SER A 966 -4.44 9.30 1.73
C SER A 966 -4.28 10.37 2.82
N ALA A 967 -5.25 11.27 2.97
CA ALA A 967 -5.23 12.32 3.98
C ALA A 967 -5.42 11.78 5.41
N VAL A 968 -6.25 10.74 5.59
CA VAL A 968 -6.38 10.05 6.88
C VAL A 968 -5.12 9.23 7.17
N ARG A 969 -4.55 8.49 6.21
CA ARG A 969 -3.32 7.68 6.39
C ARG A 969 -2.18 8.49 7.03
N GLN A 970 -2.01 9.75 6.62
CA GLN A 970 -0.94 10.63 7.12
C GLN A 970 -1.12 11.14 8.56
N ARG A 971 -2.34 11.10 9.13
CA ARG A 971 -2.65 11.64 10.47
C ARG A 971 -3.54 10.72 11.33
N ARG A 972 -3.72 9.46 10.92
CA ARG A 972 -4.78 8.54 11.40
C ARG A 972 -4.94 8.54 12.93
N TYR A 973 -3.85 8.26 13.64
CA TYR A 973 -3.81 8.21 15.11
C TYR A 973 -4.35 9.49 15.76
N GLN A 974 -4.01 10.67 15.22
CA GLN A 974 -4.47 11.94 15.77
C GLN A 974 -5.94 12.19 15.48
N LEU A 975 -6.40 11.85 14.27
CA LEU A 975 -7.80 12.01 13.90
C LEU A 975 -8.68 11.11 14.79
N GLU A 976 -8.26 9.85 15.00
CA GLU A 976 -8.92 8.89 15.91
C GLU A 976 -8.92 9.42 17.36
N MET A 977 -7.79 9.92 17.87
CA MET A 977 -7.69 10.57 19.19
C MET A 977 -8.56 11.82 19.35
N HIS A 978 -8.93 12.49 18.25
CA HIS A 978 -9.84 13.65 18.23
C HIS A 978 -11.31 13.31 17.88
N GLY A 979 -11.64 12.01 17.81
CA GLY A 979 -13.01 11.49 17.71
C GLY A 979 -13.41 10.89 16.36
N LEU A 980 -12.50 10.74 15.39
CA LEU A 980 -12.78 10.04 14.14
C LEU A 980 -13.00 8.55 14.41
N THR A 981 -14.18 8.03 14.08
CA THR A 981 -14.46 6.59 14.11
C THR A 981 -14.44 6.02 12.70
N ILE A 982 -13.48 5.14 12.40
CA ILE A 982 -13.48 4.36 11.16
C ILE A 982 -14.33 3.11 11.39
N LEU A 983 -15.43 2.98 10.67
CA LEU A 983 -16.37 1.85 10.82
C LEU A 983 -16.01 0.69 9.87
N PRO A 984 -16.04 -0.57 10.33
CA PRO A 984 -15.85 -1.72 9.46
C PRO A 984 -16.85 -1.78 8.29
N SER A 985 -16.42 -2.31 7.15
CA SER A 985 -17.23 -2.39 5.91
C SER A 985 -18.62 -2.98 6.13
N HIS A 986 -18.77 -4.03 6.94
CA HIS A 986 -20.09 -4.64 7.19
C HIS A 986 -21.11 -3.72 7.87
N VAL A 987 -20.71 -2.59 8.48
CA VAL A 987 -21.63 -1.69 9.19
C VAL A 987 -22.44 -0.81 8.22
N LEU A 988 -21.82 -0.41 7.10
CA LEU A 988 -22.41 0.50 6.11
C LEU A 988 -22.50 -0.11 4.70
N TYR A 989 -21.63 -1.07 4.41
CA TYR A 989 -21.45 -1.75 3.12
C TYR A 989 -21.51 -3.29 3.28
N PRO A 990 -22.56 -3.88 3.90
CA PRO A 990 -22.69 -5.33 4.13
C PRO A 990 -22.77 -6.20 2.86
N ARG A 991 -22.79 -5.57 1.67
CA ARG A 991 -22.30 -6.11 0.41
C ARG A 991 -21.44 -5.01 -0.24
N ASN A 992 -20.27 -5.38 -0.75
CA ASN A 992 -19.42 -4.45 -1.49
C ASN A 992 -20.00 -4.17 -2.89
N TRP A 993 -19.36 -3.26 -3.64
CA TRP A 993 -19.84 -2.83 -4.96
C TRP A 993 -20.00 -3.98 -5.98
N VAL A 994 -19.22 -5.06 -5.86
CA VAL A 994 -19.32 -6.26 -6.71
C VAL A 994 -20.57 -7.08 -6.36
N ALA A 995 -20.84 -7.28 -5.06
CA ALA A 995 -21.96 -8.08 -4.57
C ALA A 995 -23.28 -7.29 -4.39
N SER A 996 -23.27 -5.96 -4.55
CA SER A 996 -24.45 -5.09 -4.38
C SER A 996 -25.68 -5.51 -5.22
N HIS A 997 -25.44 -6.14 -6.38
CA HIS A 997 -26.49 -6.70 -7.24
C HIS A 997 -27.32 -7.83 -6.60
N GLU A 998 -26.82 -8.46 -5.52
CA GLU A 998 -27.58 -9.43 -4.71
C GLU A 998 -28.73 -8.75 -3.95
N LEU A 999 -28.54 -7.51 -3.49
CA LEU A 999 -29.50 -6.80 -2.64
C LEU A 999 -30.83 -6.53 -3.36
N VAL A 1000 -30.79 -6.37 -4.69
CA VAL A 1000 -31.95 -6.06 -5.55
C VAL A 1000 -32.58 -7.30 -6.20
N ARG A 1001 -32.00 -8.48 -5.98
CA ARG A 1001 -32.44 -9.75 -6.57
C ARG A 1001 -33.37 -10.51 -5.62
N ALA A 1002 -34.43 -11.11 -6.16
CA ALA A 1002 -35.38 -11.91 -5.38
C ALA A 1002 -34.71 -13.17 -4.81
N LEU A 1003 -35.00 -13.44 -3.54
CA LEU A 1003 -34.63 -14.66 -2.82
C LEU A 1003 -35.86 -15.57 -2.63
N PRO A 1004 -35.68 -16.84 -2.21
CA PRO A 1004 -36.80 -17.72 -1.86
C PRO A 1004 -37.73 -17.10 -0.78
N PRO A 1005 -39.02 -17.46 -0.76
CA PRO A 1005 -40.00 -16.83 0.13
C PRO A 1005 -39.59 -16.87 1.61
N GLY A 1006 -39.44 -15.69 2.22
CA GLY A 1006 -39.04 -15.51 3.62
C GLY A 1006 -37.52 -15.33 3.83
N GLU A 1007 -36.66 -15.75 2.91
CA GLU A 1007 -35.20 -15.64 3.07
C GLU A 1007 -34.72 -14.18 3.07
N ALA A 1008 -35.26 -13.32 2.20
CA ALA A 1008 -34.91 -11.90 2.19
C ALA A 1008 -35.25 -11.18 3.51
N LYS A 1009 -36.37 -11.54 4.14
CA LYS A 1009 -36.75 -11.01 5.45
C LYS A 1009 -35.86 -11.53 6.58
N ALA A 1010 -35.43 -12.79 6.50
CA ALA A 1010 -34.49 -13.39 7.44
C ALA A 1010 -33.07 -12.77 7.31
N GLU A 1011 -32.58 -12.54 6.10
CA GLU A 1011 -31.28 -11.88 5.86
C GLU A 1011 -31.34 -10.39 6.23
N LEU A 1012 -32.43 -9.66 5.94
CA LEU A 1012 -32.62 -8.30 6.44
C LEU A 1012 -32.64 -8.26 7.98
N ALA A 1013 -33.29 -9.24 8.63
CA ALA A 1013 -33.27 -9.39 10.08
C ALA A 1013 -31.87 -9.75 10.63
N ARG A 1014 -31.01 -10.40 9.84
CA ARG A 1014 -29.59 -10.59 10.18
C ARG A 1014 -28.82 -9.28 10.05
N LEU A 1015 -28.89 -8.63 8.88
CA LEU A 1015 -28.21 -7.37 8.58
C LEU A 1015 -28.56 -6.27 9.59
N SER A 1016 -29.82 -6.14 10.00
CA SER A 1016 -30.23 -5.12 10.98
C SER A 1016 -29.51 -5.19 12.34
N ARG A 1017 -28.92 -6.34 12.71
CA ARG A 1017 -28.16 -6.50 13.96
C ARG A 1017 -26.72 -5.99 13.85
N GLU A 1018 -26.11 -6.17 12.68
CA GLU A 1018 -24.67 -5.94 12.43
C GLU A 1018 -24.41 -4.62 11.68
N SER A 1019 -25.40 -4.17 10.89
CA SER A 1019 -25.32 -3.02 9.99
C SER A 1019 -26.30 -1.91 10.37
N TRP A 1020 -26.03 -0.70 9.89
CA TRP A 1020 -26.90 0.48 9.97
C TRP A 1020 -27.45 0.86 8.60
N SER A 1021 -26.66 0.71 7.54
CA SER A 1021 -27.05 0.98 6.15
C SER A 1021 -26.91 -0.30 5.30
N ILE A 1022 -27.68 -0.36 4.22
CA ILE A 1022 -27.23 -1.07 3.01
C ILE A 1022 -26.78 -0.02 1.98
N HIS A 1023 -25.97 -0.42 1.00
CA HIS A 1023 -25.53 0.47 -0.08
C HIS A 1023 -25.69 -0.26 -1.41
N LEU A 1024 -26.49 0.33 -2.30
CA LEU A 1024 -26.87 -0.30 -3.56
C LEU A 1024 -25.86 -0.02 -4.67
N PHE A 1025 -24.98 0.97 -4.53
CA PHE A 1025 -24.02 1.43 -5.54
C PHE A 1025 -24.71 1.63 -6.91
N GLY A 1026 -25.41 2.74 -7.11
CA GLY A 1026 -26.30 3.00 -8.24
C GLY A 1026 -25.65 2.88 -9.61
N LYS A 1027 -24.34 3.13 -9.72
CA LYS A 1027 -23.54 2.83 -10.93
C LYS A 1027 -23.62 1.35 -11.35
N MET A 1028 -23.77 0.45 -10.37
CA MET A 1028 -23.91 -1.00 -10.52
C MET A 1028 -25.36 -1.48 -10.56
N THR A 1029 -26.32 -0.77 -9.94
CA THR A 1029 -27.69 -1.28 -9.74
C THR A 1029 -28.85 -0.40 -10.25
N ASN A 1030 -28.63 0.85 -10.66
CA ASN A 1030 -29.73 1.73 -11.12
C ASN A 1030 -30.40 1.25 -12.41
N HIS A 1031 -29.71 0.44 -13.21
CA HIS A 1031 -30.24 -0.21 -14.42
C HIS A 1031 -30.91 -1.56 -14.14
N LEU A 1032 -30.94 -2.01 -12.88
CA LEU A 1032 -31.57 -3.26 -12.44
C LEU A 1032 -32.85 -2.94 -11.65
N ARG A 1033 -33.98 -3.48 -12.08
CA ARG A 1033 -35.24 -3.41 -11.32
C ARG A 1033 -35.10 -4.11 -9.98
N ILE A 1034 -35.52 -3.46 -8.89
CA ILE A 1034 -35.60 -4.08 -7.56
C ILE A 1034 -36.73 -5.12 -7.60
N GLN A 1035 -36.39 -6.38 -7.37
CA GLN A 1035 -37.33 -7.49 -7.48
C GLN A 1035 -38.12 -7.66 -6.16
N PRO A 1036 -39.44 -7.93 -6.20
CA PRO A 1036 -40.19 -8.29 -4.99
C PRO A 1036 -39.57 -9.51 -4.30
N GLY A 1037 -39.50 -9.50 -2.96
CA GLY A 1037 -38.79 -10.53 -2.20
C GLY A 1037 -37.26 -10.46 -2.31
N SER A 1038 -36.70 -9.30 -2.69
CA SER A 1038 -35.27 -8.98 -2.52
C SER A 1038 -35.03 -8.26 -1.19
N ILE A 1039 -33.78 -8.26 -0.71
CA ILE A 1039 -33.40 -7.61 0.57
C ILE A 1039 -33.75 -6.12 0.54
N ALA A 1040 -33.49 -5.44 -0.59
CA ALA A 1040 -33.84 -4.03 -0.77
C ALA A 1040 -35.36 -3.80 -0.85
N ALA A 1041 -36.14 -4.73 -1.44
CA ALA A 1041 -37.61 -4.62 -1.46
C ALA A 1041 -38.22 -4.78 -0.06
N GLU A 1042 -37.76 -5.77 0.72
CA GLU A 1042 -38.20 -5.98 2.11
C GLU A 1042 -37.85 -4.75 2.97
N ALA A 1043 -36.65 -4.18 2.79
CA ALA A 1043 -36.25 -2.96 3.49
C ALA A 1043 -37.16 -1.77 3.11
N PHE A 1044 -37.38 -1.53 1.82
CA PHE A 1044 -38.16 -0.38 1.37
C PHE A 1044 -39.66 -0.46 1.71
N ASP A 1045 -40.32 -1.63 1.72
CA ASP A 1045 -41.70 -1.70 2.26
C ASP A 1045 -41.74 -1.61 3.80
N THR A 1046 -40.73 -2.14 4.49
CA THR A 1046 -40.64 -2.01 5.95
C THR A 1046 -40.50 -0.55 6.36
N PHE A 1047 -39.60 0.22 5.73
CA PHE A 1047 -39.29 1.60 6.12
C PHE A 1047 -40.07 2.68 5.34
N SER A 1048 -41.00 2.32 4.44
CA SER A 1048 -41.80 3.33 3.72
C SER A 1048 -42.85 3.99 4.62
N LEU A 1049 -42.86 5.32 4.56
CA LEU A 1049 -43.84 6.21 5.19
C LEU A 1049 -45.11 6.36 4.33
N ARG A 1050 -45.08 5.86 3.09
CA ARG A 1050 -46.19 5.86 2.11
C ARG A 1050 -46.80 7.26 1.94
N VAL A 1051 -45.93 8.27 1.84
CA VAL A 1051 -46.33 9.66 1.65
C VAL A 1051 -47.00 9.82 0.28
N PRO A 1052 -48.19 10.43 0.17
CA PRO A 1052 -48.88 10.61 -1.12
C PRO A 1052 -48.10 11.52 -2.09
N ARG A 1053 -47.58 10.96 -3.18
CA ARG A 1053 -46.80 11.64 -4.22
C ARG A 1053 -46.96 10.97 -5.58
N ALA A 1054 -46.38 11.58 -6.62
CA ALA A 1054 -46.08 10.89 -7.86
C ALA A 1054 -45.06 9.75 -7.64
N ALA A 1055 -45.22 8.67 -8.41
CA ALA A 1055 -44.31 7.54 -8.41
C ALA A 1055 -43.17 7.73 -9.42
N GLY A 1056 -41.99 7.22 -9.12
CA GLY A 1056 -40.83 7.24 -10.02
C GLY A 1056 -40.74 6.01 -10.94
N PRO A 1057 -39.87 6.04 -11.97
CA PRO A 1057 -39.50 4.85 -12.74
C PRO A 1057 -38.82 3.79 -11.85
N LEU A 1058 -39.01 2.50 -12.20
CA LEU A 1058 -38.54 1.38 -11.39
C LEU A 1058 -37.04 1.06 -11.56
N SER A 1059 -36.48 1.35 -12.74
CA SER A 1059 -35.04 1.36 -13.02
C SER A 1059 -34.74 2.38 -14.13
N SER A 1060 -33.47 2.65 -14.42
CA SER A 1060 -33.07 3.48 -15.57
C SER A 1060 -33.13 2.73 -16.91
N ALA A 1061 -33.59 1.47 -16.91
CA ALA A 1061 -33.84 0.68 -18.11
C ALA A 1061 -35.35 0.45 -18.35
N ASP A 1062 -36.20 0.67 -17.35
CA ASP A 1062 -37.66 0.52 -17.44
C ASP A 1062 -38.32 1.85 -17.81
N THR A 1063 -39.35 1.79 -18.66
CA THR A 1063 -40.31 2.88 -18.86
C THR A 1063 -41.53 2.79 -17.92
N GLU A 1064 -41.63 1.71 -17.13
CA GLU A 1064 -42.67 1.51 -16.13
C GLU A 1064 -42.36 2.31 -14.86
N SER A 1065 -43.33 3.13 -14.44
CA SER A 1065 -43.34 3.79 -13.13
C SER A 1065 -44.00 2.90 -12.08
N ALA A 1066 -43.59 3.05 -10.82
CA ALA A 1066 -44.23 2.34 -9.71
C ALA A 1066 -45.72 2.73 -9.57
N PRO A 1067 -46.56 1.91 -8.91
CA PRO A 1067 -47.87 2.36 -8.47
C PRO A 1067 -47.73 3.50 -7.43
N PRO A 1068 -48.65 4.47 -7.39
CA PRO A 1068 -48.62 5.53 -6.38
C PRO A 1068 -48.78 4.95 -4.95
N PRO A 1069 -48.15 5.56 -3.93
CA PRO A 1069 -48.26 5.11 -2.54
C PRO A 1069 -49.71 5.04 -2.03
N SER A 1070 -50.01 4.01 -1.22
CA SER A 1070 -51.32 3.85 -0.59
C SER A 1070 -51.60 4.97 0.41
N THR A 1071 -52.74 5.66 0.24
CA THR A 1071 -53.21 6.73 1.14
C THR A 1071 -53.91 6.24 2.40
N ARG A 1072 -54.11 4.92 2.55
CA ARG A 1072 -54.76 4.32 3.73
C ARG A 1072 -53.86 4.41 4.96
N LEU A 1073 -54.43 4.88 6.07
CA LEU A 1073 -53.76 4.93 7.37
C LEU A 1073 -53.39 3.51 7.85
N ASP A 1074 -52.13 3.33 8.20
CA ASP A 1074 -51.55 2.07 8.66
C ASP A 1074 -50.51 2.36 9.75
N LEU A 1075 -50.37 1.42 10.70
CA LEU A 1075 -49.45 1.55 11.83
C LEU A 1075 -48.40 0.43 11.74
N LEU A 1076 -47.16 0.81 11.51
CA LEU A 1076 -46.00 -0.06 11.58
C LEU A 1076 -45.57 -0.22 13.05
N PHE A 1077 -45.45 -1.48 13.50
CA PHE A 1077 -44.93 -1.86 14.81
C PHE A 1077 -44.47 -3.34 14.78
N PRO A 1078 -43.50 -3.76 15.61
CA PRO A 1078 -43.16 -5.17 15.76
C PRO A 1078 -44.24 -5.91 16.57
N SER A 1079 -44.63 -7.12 16.15
CA SER A 1079 -45.60 -7.94 16.89
C SER A 1079 -45.08 -8.42 18.26
N SER A 1080 -43.77 -8.57 18.39
CA SER A 1080 -43.06 -8.87 19.64
C SER A 1080 -41.73 -8.15 19.72
N TYR A 1081 -41.43 -7.56 20.87
CA TYR A 1081 -40.18 -6.86 21.15
C TYR A 1081 -39.48 -7.49 22.37
N THR A 1082 -38.18 -7.75 22.26
CA THR A 1082 -37.36 -8.17 23.39
C THR A 1082 -36.64 -6.97 23.95
N TYR A 1083 -36.89 -6.62 25.21
CA TYR A 1083 -36.23 -5.50 25.89
C TYR A 1083 -34.71 -5.71 25.93
N ARG A 1084 -33.97 -4.68 25.52
CA ARG A 1084 -32.50 -4.68 25.47
C ARG A 1084 -31.99 -3.56 26.39
N ALA A 1085 -31.35 -3.95 27.49
CA ALA A 1085 -30.63 -2.99 28.34
C ALA A 1085 -29.31 -2.60 27.67
N ARG A 1086 -28.95 -1.31 27.72
CA ARG A 1086 -27.73 -0.80 27.07
C ARG A 1086 -26.46 -1.40 27.69
N THR A 1087 -26.49 -1.73 28.98
CA THR A 1087 -25.42 -2.45 29.69
C THR A 1087 -25.20 -3.87 29.16
N THR A 1088 -26.26 -4.60 28.84
CA THR A 1088 -26.17 -5.95 28.23
C THR A 1088 -25.71 -5.87 26.77
N LEU A 1089 -26.15 -4.85 26.02
CA LEU A 1089 -25.69 -4.63 24.65
C LEU A 1089 -24.18 -4.34 24.60
N GLN A 1090 -23.66 -3.51 25.52
CA GLN A 1090 -22.24 -3.17 25.60
C GLN A 1090 -21.32 -4.39 25.87
N GLN A 1091 -21.85 -5.48 26.44
CA GLN A 1091 -21.11 -6.75 26.62
C GLN A 1091 -21.01 -7.59 25.33
N LEU A 1092 -21.80 -7.27 24.30
CA LEU A 1092 -21.88 -7.96 23.01
C LEU A 1092 -21.29 -7.14 21.86
N GLU A 1093 -20.85 -5.90 22.13
CA GLU A 1093 -20.29 -4.97 21.15
C GLU A 1093 -18.78 -5.11 20.99
N THR A 1094 -18.28 -4.72 19.82
CA THR A 1094 -16.85 -4.62 19.56
C THR A 1094 -16.22 -3.52 20.42
N PRO A 1095 -15.01 -3.71 20.98
CA PRO A 1095 -14.31 -2.65 21.70
C PRO A 1095 -14.28 -1.33 20.90
N HIS A 1096 -14.64 -0.25 21.58
CA HIS A 1096 -14.65 1.14 21.08
C HIS A 1096 -15.74 1.51 20.04
N VAL A 1097 -16.59 0.59 19.54
CA VAL A 1097 -17.70 0.95 18.65
C VAL A 1097 -19.04 0.35 19.11
N ALA A 1098 -19.99 1.24 19.41
CA ALA A 1098 -21.36 0.89 19.77
C ALA A 1098 -22.16 0.40 18.55
N LEU A 1099 -21.96 -0.85 18.13
CA LEU A 1099 -22.62 -1.41 16.94
C LEU A 1099 -24.07 -1.85 17.18
N ALA A 1100 -24.46 -2.18 18.42
CA ALA A 1100 -25.68 -2.93 18.72
C ALA A 1100 -26.73 -2.10 19.47
N GLY A 1101 -27.75 -1.63 18.72
CA GLY A 1101 -29.02 -1.13 19.27
C GLY A 1101 -29.01 0.25 19.93
N SER A 1102 -30.14 0.93 19.80
CA SER A 1102 -30.50 2.11 20.60
C SER A 1102 -30.77 1.73 22.08
N ALA A 1103 -30.71 2.69 22.99
CA ALA A 1103 -30.66 2.46 24.43
C ALA A 1103 -31.97 1.92 25.07
N ASP A 1104 -31.81 1.17 26.16
CA ASP A 1104 -32.76 0.90 27.25
C ASP A 1104 -34.25 0.94 26.88
N GLY A 1105 -34.68 0.01 26.02
CA GLY A 1105 -36.09 -0.19 25.68
C GLY A 1105 -36.66 0.73 24.59
N SER A 1106 -35.81 1.42 23.82
CA SER A 1106 -36.23 2.16 22.62
C SER A 1106 -36.48 1.25 21.41
N PHE A 1107 -37.33 1.73 20.50
CA PHE A 1107 -37.74 1.08 19.26
C PHE A 1107 -36.96 1.67 18.07
N ASP A 1108 -36.18 0.85 17.35
CA ASP A 1108 -35.27 1.27 16.26
C ASP A 1108 -34.99 0.11 15.28
N GLY A 1109 -34.57 0.42 14.05
CA GLY A 1109 -34.41 -0.56 12.98
C GLY A 1109 -35.71 -1.31 12.71
N LEU A 1110 -35.66 -2.63 12.55
CA LEU A 1110 -36.87 -3.45 12.32
C LEU A 1110 -37.86 -3.48 13.50
N ASP A 1111 -37.47 -2.97 14.68
CA ASP A 1111 -38.36 -2.82 15.83
C ASP A 1111 -39.13 -1.48 15.83
N LEU A 1112 -39.00 -0.62 14.80
CA LEU A 1112 -39.55 0.74 14.85
C LEU A 1112 -41.08 0.80 14.96
N ILE A 1113 -41.57 1.94 15.46
CA ILE A 1113 -43.00 2.28 15.50
C ILE A 1113 -43.20 3.54 14.64
N ALA A 1114 -44.08 3.48 13.64
CA ALA A 1114 -44.41 4.61 12.77
C ALA A 1114 -45.83 4.55 12.21
N LEU A 1115 -46.44 5.71 12.03
CA LEU A 1115 -47.65 5.91 11.25
C LEU A 1115 -47.26 6.10 9.76
N ARG A 1116 -47.99 5.45 8.85
CA ARG A 1116 -47.74 5.53 7.39
C ARG A 1116 -49.05 5.54 6.60
N GLY A 1117 -49.04 6.23 5.45
CA GLY A 1117 -50.24 6.48 4.64
C GLY A 1117 -51.16 7.52 5.27
N VAL A 1118 -51.52 8.56 4.52
CA VAL A 1118 -52.31 9.72 5.01
C VAL A 1118 -53.08 10.37 3.84
N PRO A 1119 -54.08 11.24 4.10
CA PRO A 1119 -54.82 11.94 3.05
C PRO A 1119 -53.93 12.80 2.13
N ALA A 1120 -54.10 12.67 0.82
CA ALA A 1120 -53.21 13.26 -0.20
C ALA A 1120 -53.22 14.80 -0.28
N SER A 1121 -54.14 15.47 0.42
CA SER A 1121 -54.14 16.94 0.58
C SER A 1121 -52.87 17.43 1.28
N GLY A 1122 -52.34 16.67 2.25
CA GLY A 1122 -51.26 17.14 3.13
C GLY A 1122 -51.69 18.29 4.05
N ALA A 1123 -52.99 18.45 4.25
CA ALA A 1123 -53.52 19.29 5.33
C ALA A 1123 -53.12 18.69 6.69
N PRO A 1124 -52.88 19.53 7.71
CA PRO A 1124 -52.76 19.03 9.09
C PRO A 1124 -54.09 18.41 9.54
N ALA A 1125 -54.02 17.37 10.37
CA ALA A 1125 -55.19 16.85 11.07
C ALA A 1125 -55.75 17.90 12.01
N ALA A 1126 -57.05 18.14 11.96
CA ALA A 1126 -57.71 19.08 12.87
C ALA A 1126 -57.54 18.64 14.33
N ARG A 1127 -57.50 17.32 14.56
CA ARG A 1127 -57.11 16.72 15.84
C ARG A 1127 -56.52 15.33 15.64
N ALA A 1128 -55.36 15.09 16.23
CA ALA A 1128 -54.79 13.75 16.41
C ALA A 1128 -54.63 13.40 17.89
N GLU A 1129 -54.80 12.12 18.23
CA GLU A 1129 -54.62 11.58 19.59
C GLU A 1129 -53.71 10.35 19.52
N LEU A 1130 -52.63 10.34 20.30
CA LEU A 1130 -51.76 9.19 20.51
C LEU A 1130 -51.94 8.70 21.94
N ARG A 1131 -52.34 7.44 22.10
CA ARG A 1131 -52.50 6.77 23.39
C ARG A 1131 -51.62 5.52 23.46
N LEU A 1132 -50.83 5.42 24.52
CA LEU A 1132 -49.90 4.34 24.80
C LEU A 1132 -50.21 3.77 26.19
N SER A 1133 -50.39 2.46 26.32
CA SER A 1133 -50.72 1.83 27.62
C SER A 1133 -50.09 0.44 27.78
N THR A 1134 -49.55 0.14 28.94
CA THR A 1134 -49.06 -1.19 29.35
C THR A 1134 -50.13 -1.97 30.14
N ARG A 1135 -49.88 -3.25 30.47
CA ARG A 1135 -50.84 -4.09 31.22
C ARG A 1135 -50.29 -4.75 32.49
N ARG A 1136 -49.01 -5.13 32.54
CA ARG A 1136 -48.40 -5.89 33.65
C ARG A 1136 -47.44 -5.07 34.52
N GLY A 1137 -47.40 -3.75 34.31
CA GLY A 1137 -46.71 -2.81 35.17
C GLY A 1137 -45.33 -2.35 34.67
N GLY A 1138 -44.95 -2.71 33.43
CA GLY A 1138 -44.00 -1.89 32.67
C GLY A 1138 -44.55 -0.48 32.47
N ARG A 1139 -43.69 0.46 32.06
CA ARG A 1139 -44.05 1.88 31.88
C ARG A 1139 -43.49 2.40 30.57
N VAL A 1140 -44.12 3.43 30.01
CA VAL A 1140 -43.67 4.12 28.80
C VAL A 1140 -43.18 5.52 29.16
N SER A 1141 -42.07 5.92 28.56
CA SER A 1141 -41.51 7.28 28.62
C SER A 1141 -41.40 7.85 27.20
N LEU A 1142 -41.57 9.17 27.05
CA LEU A 1142 -41.54 9.88 25.77
C LEU A 1142 -40.55 11.05 25.81
N GLY A 1143 -39.83 11.27 24.72
CA GLY A 1143 -38.95 12.42 24.54
C GLY A 1143 -39.74 13.65 24.07
N ALA A 1144 -40.30 14.42 25.00
CA ALA A 1144 -41.20 15.55 24.70
C ALA A 1144 -40.53 16.84 24.18
N ALA A 1145 -39.21 16.86 23.99
CA ALA A 1145 -38.43 18.06 23.70
C ALA A 1145 -38.84 18.75 22.37
N GLY A 1146 -39.51 19.91 22.49
CA GLY A 1146 -39.87 20.76 21.36
C GLY A 1146 -41.13 20.34 20.58
N LEU A 1147 -41.95 19.43 21.12
CA LEU A 1147 -43.18 18.98 20.47
C LEU A 1147 -44.41 19.82 20.87
N PRO A 1148 -45.36 20.09 19.95
CA PRO A 1148 -46.55 20.90 20.23
C PRO A 1148 -47.70 20.13 20.93
N GLY A 1149 -47.53 18.82 21.13
CA GLY A 1149 -48.56 17.96 21.73
C GLY A 1149 -48.72 18.21 23.24
N ARG A 1150 -49.97 18.19 23.71
CA ARG A 1150 -50.30 18.35 25.13
C ARG A 1150 -50.67 17.00 25.74
N THR A 1151 -50.18 16.74 26.95
CA THR A 1151 -50.75 15.70 27.81
C THR A 1151 -52.17 16.08 28.23
N ALA A 1152 -53.01 15.09 28.52
CA ALA A 1152 -54.34 15.34 29.08
C ALA A 1152 -54.31 16.19 30.37
N ASP A 1153 -53.22 16.09 31.13
CA ASP A 1153 -53.00 16.76 32.42
C ASP A 1153 -52.16 18.04 32.32
N GLY A 1154 -51.74 18.45 31.11
CA GLY A 1154 -51.07 19.73 30.84
C GLY A 1154 -49.58 19.84 31.22
N GLN A 1155 -48.92 18.75 31.64
CA GLN A 1155 -47.48 18.73 31.93
C GLN A 1155 -46.61 18.49 30.68
N ALA A 1156 -45.43 19.13 30.65
CA ALA A 1156 -44.54 19.18 29.48
C ALA A 1156 -43.44 18.10 29.46
N GLU A 1157 -43.12 17.46 30.59
CA GLU A 1157 -42.23 16.30 30.66
C GLU A 1157 -43.01 15.09 31.20
N LEU A 1158 -43.01 14.00 30.43
CA LEU A 1158 -43.71 12.77 30.79
C LEU A 1158 -42.78 11.82 31.55
N ALA A 1159 -42.83 11.89 32.88
CA ALA A 1159 -42.26 10.85 33.74
C ALA A 1159 -42.89 9.48 33.40
N ALA A 1160 -42.07 8.42 33.36
CA ALA A 1160 -42.49 7.12 32.86
C ALA A 1160 -43.75 6.57 33.57
N ALA A 1161 -44.81 6.33 32.81
CA ALA A 1161 -46.15 5.99 33.31
C ALA A 1161 -46.72 4.70 32.67
N THR A 1162 -47.71 4.07 33.29
CA THR A 1162 -48.39 2.88 32.73
C THR A 1162 -49.35 3.21 31.59
N GLU A 1163 -49.84 4.45 31.54
CA GLU A 1163 -50.65 4.98 30.45
C GLU A 1163 -50.22 6.43 30.16
N VAL A 1164 -50.16 6.78 28.88
CA VAL A 1164 -49.79 8.10 28.36
C VAL A 1164 -50.75 8.44 27.22
N SER A 1165 -51.34 9.63 27.26
CA SER A 1165 -52.12 10.17 26.14
C SER A 1165 -51.63 11.58 25.79
N LEU A 1166 -51.42 11.81 24.49
CA LEU A 1166 -51.04 13.09 23.91
C LEU A 1166 -52.06 13.50 22.85
N VAL A 1167 -52.53 14.74 22.93
CA VAL A 1167 -53.42 15.36 21.93
C VAL A 1167 -52.63 16.42 21.17
N PHE A 1168 -52.80 16.42 19.85
CA PHE A 1168 -52.16 17.35 18.93
C PHE A 1168 -53.25 18.06 18.12
N ASP A 1169 -53.29 19.38 18.25
CA ASP A 1169 -54.07 20.26 17.38
C ASP A 1169 -53.22 20.59 16.13
N GLU A 1170 -53.82 20.62 14.94
CA GLU A 1170 -53.14 20.82 13.64
C GLU A 1170 -51.93 19.88 13.36
N ALA A 1171 -52.07 18.59 13.66
CA ALA A 1171 -50.98 17.62 13.59
C ALA A 1171 -50.57 17.25 12.14
N LYS A 1172 -49.26 17.15 11.88
CA LYS A 1172 -48.71 16.55 10.65
C LYS A 1172 -48.10 15.17 10.93
N LEU A 1173 -47.96 14.36 9.86
CA LEU A 1173 -47.44 12.98 9.96
C LEU A 1173 -46.05 12.95 10.63
N GLN A 1174 -45.19 13.91 10.28
CA GLN A 1174 -43.88 14.08 10.87
C GLN A 1174 -43.92 14.35 12.39
N ASN A 1175 -44.95 15.03 12.91
CA ASN A 1175 -45.07 15.28 14.35
C ASN A 1175 -45.39 13.98 15.13
N ILE A 1176 -46.38 13.21 14.65
CA ILE A 1176 -46.74 11.93 15.27
C ILE A 1176 -45.57 10.94 15.19
N ASN A 1177 -44.88 10.85 14.05
CA ASN A 1177 -43.73 9.96 13.90
C ASN A 1177 -42.54 10.39 14.76
N THR A 1178 -42.30 11.69 14.97
CA THR A 1178 -41.30 12.17 15.95
C THR A 1178 -41.60 11.65 17.36
N VAL A 1179 -42.87 11.67 17.76
CA VAL A 1179 -43.29 11.19 19.09
C VAL A 1179 -43.15 9.68 19.19
N LEU A 1180 -43.60 8.92 18.18
CA LEU A 1180 -43.49 7.46 18.11
C LEU A 1180 -42.02 6.99 18.13
N ARG A 1181 -41.11 7.71 17.44
CA ARG A 1181 -39.67 7.42 17.45
C ARG A 1181 -39.02 7.66 18.83
N SER A 1182 -39.61 8.52 19.65
CA SER A 1182 -39.15 8.83 21.02
C SER A 1182 -39.64 7.83 22.10
N VAL A 1183 -40.46 6.84 21.72
CA VAL A 1183 -41.03 5.86 22.66
C VAL A 1183 -39.93 5.00 23.27
N THR A 1184 -39.92 4.93 24.60
CA THR A 1184 -39.04 4.06 25.40
C THR A 1184 -39.87 3.25 26.39
N TYR A 1185 -39.67 1.94 26.41
CA TYR A 1185 -40.30 1.03 27.38
C TYR A 1185 -39.38 0.77 28.57
N VAL A 1186 -39.85 1.14 29.76
CA VAL A 1186 -39.17 0.93 31.04
C VAL A 1186 -39.79 -0.30 31.73
N PRO A 1187 -39.04 -1.40 31.94
CA PRO A 1187 -39.57 -2.59 32.59
C PRO A 1187 -39.93 -2.34 34.06
N ARG A 1188 -40.85 -3.16 34.59
CA ARG A 1188 -41.14 -3.22 36.03
C ARG A 1188 -39.92 -3.69 36.81
N ALA A 1189 -39.71 -3.15 38.01
CA ALA A 1189 -38.74 -3.69 38.96
C ALA A 1189 -39.17 -5.11 39.37
N ARG A 1190 -38.44 -6.12 38.90
CA ARG A 1190 -38.66 -7.55 39.18
C ARG A 1190 -38.21 -7.87 40.62
N ARG A 1191 -38.99 -8.68 41.34
CA ARG A 1191 -38.59 -9.18 42.67
C ARG A 1191 -37.68 -10.40 42.52
N ALA A 1192 -36.77 -10.61 43.48
CA ALA A 1192 -35.78 -11.69 43.41
C ALA A 1192 -36.40 -13.10 43.32
N ASP A 1193 -37.61 -13.29 43.85
CA ASP A 1193 -38.34 -14.55 43.85
C ASP A 1193 -39.15 -14.81 42.55
N GLU A 1194 -39.22 -13.84 41.62
CA GLU A 1194 -39.96 -13.95 40.35
C GLU A 1194 -39.11 -14.69 39.28
N GLY A 1195 -39.08 -16.02 39.38
CA GLY A 1195 -38.25 -16.94 38.57
C GLY A 1195 -38.40 -16.85 37.03
N GLU A 1196 -37.64 -17.69 36.31
CA GLU A 1196 -37.32 -17.49 34.88
C GLU A 1196 -38.53 -17.27 33.95
N ARG A 1197 -39.68 -17.92 34.20
CA ARG A 1197 -40.92 -17.74 33.44
C ARG A 1197 -41.62 -16.42 33.78
N GLY A 1198 -40.99 -15.30 33.42
CA GLY A 1198 -41.62 -13.99 33.42
C GLY A 1198 -42.75 -13.93 32.39
N GLU A 1199 -43.90 -13.40 32.79
CA GLU A 1199 -45.00 -13.14 31.85
C GLU A 1199 -44.66 -11.96 30.91
N LEU A 1200 -45.15 -12.03 29.67
CA LEU A 1200 -45.01 -10.94 28.70
C LEU A 1200 -45.95 -9.77 29.05
N ASP A 1201 -45.44 -8.53 29.01
CA ASP A 1201 -46.29 -7.33 29.08
C ASP A 1201 -46.85 -7.00 27.69
N GLU A 1202 -48.01 -6.34 27.63
CA GLU A 1202 -48.62 -5.85 26.39
C GLU A 1202 -48.45 -4.33 26.32
N LEU A 1203 -47.62 -3.82 25.39
CA LEU A 1203 -47.68 -2.40 25.02
C LEU A 1203 -48.72 -2.21 23.93
N ARG A 1204 -49.73 -1.40 24.22
CA ARG A 1204 -50.84 -1.07 23.31
C ARG A 1204 -50.65 0.33 22.78
N ILE A 1205 -50.90 0.50 21.49
CA ILE A 1205 -50.77 1.76 20.76
C ILE A 1205 -52.12 2.02 20.08
N GLU A 1206 -52.73 3.18 20.33
CA GLU A 1206 -53.88 3.67 19.57
C GLU A 1206 -53.55 5.06 19.03
N VAL A 1207 -53.65 5.22 17.71
CA VAL A 1207 -53.53 6.52 17.04
C VAL A 1207 -54.87 6.85 16.42
N ARG A 1208 -55.38 8.04 16.73
CA ARG A 1208 -56.57 8.62 16.09
C ARG A 1208 -56.14 9.78 15.22
N TRP A 1209 -56.63 9.82 13.99
CA TRP A 1209 -56.32 10.84 12.99
C TRP A 1209 -57.63 11.26 12.31
N ASP A 1210 -58.14 12.47 12.61
CA ASP A 1210 -59.40 13.01 12.07
C ASP A 1210 -60.64 12.08 12.17
N GLY A 1211 -60.61 11.13 13.12
CA GLY A 1211 -61.67 10.13 13.35
C GLY A 1211 -61.37 8.73 12.83
N GLU A 1212 -60.37 8.53 11.96
CA GLU A 1212 -59.84 7.19 11.67
C GLU A 1212 -58.99 6.71 12.86
N VAL A 1213 -59.08 5.42 13.21
CA VAL A 1213 -58.41 4.85 14.40
C VAL A 1213 -57.63 3.60 14.01
N VAL A 1214 -56.30 3.66 14.14
CA VAL A 1214 -55.40 2.51 13.98
C VAL A 1214 -54.85 2.06 15.33
N ARG A 1215 -54.68 0.74 15.48
CA ARG A 1215 -54.31 0.09 16.74
C ARG A 1215 -53.20 -0.93 16.54
N GLY A 1216 -52.23 -0.94 17.46
CA GLY A 1216 -51.17 -1.92 17.54
C GLY A 1216 -51.04 -2.52 18.94
N ILE A 1217 -50.52 -3.75 19.02
CA ILE A 1217 -50.18 -4.43 20.28
C ILE A 1217 -48.82 -5.10 20.10
N ILE A 1218 -47.85 -4.71 20.93
CA ILE A 1218 -46.50 -5.27 20.98
C ILE A 1218 -46.42 -6.18 22.21
N GLN A 1219 -46.07 -7.45 22.02
CA GLN A 1219 -45.75 -8.37 23.11
C GLN A 1219 -44.32 -8.11 23.59
N ILE A 1220 -44.12 -7.71 24.85
CA ILE A 1220 -42.79 -7.34 25.36
C ILE A 1220 -42.23 -8.44 26.26
N ALA A 1221 -41.11 -9.01 25.81
CA ALA A 1221 -40.29 -9.95 26.58
C ALA A 1221 -39.19 -9.22 27.33
N VAL A 1222 -39.12 -9.38 28.66
CA VAL A 1222 -38.02 -8.86 29.49
C VAL A 1222 -37.13 -10.03 29.91
N PRO A 1223 -35.94 -10.21 29.30
CA PRO A 1223 -35.03 -11.29 29.68
C PRO A 1223 -34.56 -11.13 31.14
N ALA A 1224 -34.17 -12.23 31.76
CA ALA A 1224 -33.46 -12.17 33.04
C ALA A 1224 -32.11 -11.43 32.85
N PRO A 1225 -31.61 -10.69 33.86
CA PRO A 1225 -30.25 -10.20 33.81
C PRO A 1225 -29.28 -11.38 33.67
N PRO A 1226 -28.19 -11.25 32.88
CA PRO A 1226 -27.22 -12.33 32.74
C PRO A 1226 -26.64 -12.68 34.11
N SER A 1227 -26.63 -13.97 34.45
CA SER A 1227 -25.99 -14.45 35.67
C SER A 1227 -24.50 -14.13 35.61
N MET A 1228 -24.01 -13.29 36.51
CA MET A 1228 -22.57 -13.08 36.70
C MET A 1228 -21.98 -14.37 37.29
N GLY A 1229 -21.46 -15.23 36.41
CA GLY A 1229 -20.58 -16.32 36.78
C GLY A 1229 -19.27 -15.78 37.39
N PRO A 1230 -18.60 -16.57 38.24
CA PRO A 1230 -17.34 -16.19 38.89
C PRO A 1230 -16.15 -16.15 37.92
#